data_AF-A0A1X6Z239-F1
#
_entry.id   AF-A0A1X6Z239-F1
#
_cell.length_a   1.000
_cell.length_b   1.000
_cell.length_c   1.000
_cell.angle_alpha   90.00
_cell.angle_beta   90.00
_cell.angle_gamma   90.00
#
_symmetry.space_group_name_H-M   'P 1'
#
loop_
_entity.id
_entity.type
_entity.pdbx_description
1 polymer ?
#
loop_
_entity_poly.entity_id
_entity_poly.type
_entity_poly.pdbx_seq_one_letter_code
_entity_poly.pdbx_strand_id
1 'polypeptide(L)'
;MPFGENNGTDFFGTSFKSNSFGMNGFWSPVGGSGNSISSLAPVTNIFQPSVFSGTSFFDTPSFSFFGQPFIIKQPGKSTPHKRDKKHDKGDKGDNTPPKDTPPADDGDATDNGAGLLASYFRLDSSVDSLSKVDFDATPDATGAVAALDMARASDNPFWKGGPTDNFAARYSAKLNVEKAGTYSFYLTSDDGSALYIDGVQVLDNDNPHGDVMQHVELELGAGAHAIEVRYFENFGAQTLTMEWSGPDTNGARGTLGADHLTQAPPEPVTDGSDHDMGDGSGDHDGGMDGGHDMGDGSGNHDGGMDGDHDMGDGSGDHDGGMDGGHDMGDGGHDHANGDDSVYDQPMTAEEEDAFVAAVKSEPDHSGHAAHADDDMKAMEHGQLLDLVPRSEATHVAVRDGDWFDPNTWYEGRIPDAGAKVLIPKGVSVRYDGESDESLFTVRVDGELSFATDTDTKMLLDTMAISTSGRLEIGTEDNPVQDDVRAEIVIANNGDIDVGWDPTLLSRGVISHGEAEIHGAAKTAYTKVAAAPMAGDNEIHLAETPDNWSVGDTIVLTGTHKTGWTWNGQEKEHIQSQDEEVVISAINGSTVTIDRALQYDHDAPRDDLSAYVANMSRSVTFSSEDGEATEVHHRGHVMFMHNDDVDVRYAAFDDLGRTDKSEPAFHVETLDTVEADTNIQARYSLHFHKTGTEDQDNPAIAFGNTVSGSPGWGYVHHSSHAEFVQNIAFDVFGAAFVAEDGDETGLWWENMAIKSEGIGYGDAKAKSGDDVHRDDVGRTGDGFFFGGRAVESGHNIAANTTHGYVWMLRAADANPTAEQLDHPDAFYGREPRGNDQIPIQGFHDNEAFGTQVGMIVIKSSTWQGHEVRTVMDGFTNWETSEGVNLTYTSHYTLKDFDLLGTTNTDKISRADTGFKFGGLTFDLVLNGFKAEGFELGMELDQRAEDTWTDADYGHVIIDAEFTNNVVDVNGFNPDRHMWLTSDDLVEGRLSFDMQGSTNIAVVAGENLYLDGIKTDSIGSRDRQFVNDEQKIWLTPMLQKDGYYETKSGDYVMLVKDYIADRATGDLLKLTHVVTIESSLEMLNKIGAVNNGFIDLNSQAPVTQDDHFTTTMGSAIVIDPLANDFDPEGAMLEIDGFTNPFHANVSLQDDGTLLYEPHENKVGSESFDYWAADDNGVLSKGTIVMDIFDL
;
A
#
# COMPACT_ATOMS: atom_id res chain seq x y z
N MET A 1 15.95 64.84 15.75
CA MET A 1 15.94 66.22 15.20
C MET A 1 16.29 66.14 13.72
N PRO A 2 15.82 67.05 12.84
CA PRO A 2 14.58 67.85 12.93
C PRO A 2 13.79 68.03 11.59
N PHE A 3 12.56 68.53 11.70
CA PHE A 3 11.63 69.03 10.63
C PHE A 3 10.90 67.97 9.77
N GLY A 4 9.66 68.20 9.32
CA GLY A 4 8.69 69.30 9.53
C GLY A 4 7.27 68.90 9.07
N GLU A 5 6.17 69.36 9.67
CA GLU A 5 5.41 70.58 9.27
C GLU A 5 4.81 70.55 7.83
N ASN A 6 3.55 70.93 7.54
CA ASN A 6 2.41 71.39 8.37
C ASN A 6 1.11 71.52 7.51
N ASN A 7 -0.10 71.32 8.09
CA ASN A 7 -1.45 71.81 7.66
C ASN A 7 -1.98 71.49 6.21
N GLY A 8 -3.30 71.42 5.93
CA GLY A 8 -4.53 71.52 6.74
C GLY A 8 -5.69 72.24 5.99
N THR A 9 -6.95 72.05 6.43
CA THR A 9 -8.18 72.84 6.09
C THR A 9 -8.70 72.80 4.62
N ASP A 10 -9.98 72.98 4.26
CA ASP A 10 -11.30 73.01 4.96
C ASP A 10 -12.48 73.02 3.93
N PHE A 11 -13.73 73.13 4.43
CA PHE A 11 -14.93 73.77 3.84
C PHE A 11 -16.03 72.97 3.08
N PHE A 12 -17.13 72.68 3.82
CA PHE A 12 -18.57 72.86 3.49
C PHE A 12 -19.20 72.17 2.24
N GLY A 13 -20.46 71.69 2.24
CA GLY A 13 -21.48 71.59 3.29
C GLY A 13 -22.94 71.70 2.76
N THR A 14 -23.95 71.34 3.58
CA THR A 14 -25.43 71.58 3.41
C THR A 14 -26.18 70.79 2.30
N SER A 15 -27.50 70.45 2.38
CA SER A 15 -28.46 70.35 3.51
C SER A 15 -29.84 69.73 3.12
N PHE A 16 -30.62 69.31 4.14
CA PHE A 16 -32.12 69.34 4.27
C PHE A 16 -33.08 68.24 3.69
N LYS A 17 -33.88 67.68 4.64
CA LYS A 17 -35.35 67.40 4.62
C LYS A 17 -35.91 66.22 3.78
N SER A 18 -37.01 65.53 4.16
CA SER A 18 -37.88 65.57 5.38
C SER A 18 -38.98 64.47 5.45
N ASN A 19 -39.42 64.10 6.67
CA ASN A 19 -40.80 63.65 7.07
C ASN A 19 -41.33 62.26 6.60
N SER A 20 -42.29 61.56 7.26
CA SER A 20 -42.82 61.54 8.66
C SER A 20 -44.00 60.52 8.84
N PHE A 21 -44.30 60.07 10.09
CA PHE A 21 -45.46 59.24 10.58
C PHE A 21 -45.47 57.72 10.23
N GLY A 22 -46.09 56.80 11.00
CA GLY A 22 -46.94 56.89 12.21
C GLY A 22 -47.06 55.56 13.03
N MET A 23 -47.97 55.45 14.04
CA MET A 23 -47.95 54.41 15.13
C MET A 23 -49.28 53.60 15.35
N ASN A 24 -49.20 52.56 16.22
CA ASN A 24 -50.25 51.83 17.02
C ASN A 24 -50.69 50.41 16.52
N GLY A 25 -51.03 49.40 17.35
CA GLY A 25 -50.87 49.20 18.82
C GLY A 25 -51.82 48.14 19.50
N PHE A 26 -51.32 47.40 20.53
CA PHE A 26 -52.01 46.66 21.63
C PHE A 26 -53.06 45.52 21.40
N TRP A 27 -52.86 44.32 22.00
CA TRP A 27 -53.68 43.68 23.09
C TRP A 27 -53.22 42.27 23.55
N SER A 28 -53.73 41.75 24.68
CA SER A 28 -53.61 40.35 25.22
C SER A 28 -54.78 40.06 26.20
N PRO A 29 -55.27 38.81 26.41
CA PRO A 29 -54.95 38.09 27.69
C PRO A 29 -55.16 36.53 27.81
N VAL A 30 -54.32 35.88 28.64
CA VAL A 30 -54.58 34.88 29.72
C VAL A 30 -55.66 33.75 29.62
N GLY A 31 -55.24 32.50 29.88
CA GLY A 31 -56.00 31.39 30.54
C GLY A 31 -55.69 29.97 30.02
N GLY A 32 -55.70 28.86 30.77
CA GLY A 32 -55.74 28.64 32.24
C GLY A 32 -56.23 27.23 32.68
N SER A 33 -55.47 26.50 33.53
CA SER A 33 -55.75 25.17 34.16
C SER A 33 -55.92 23.93 33.24
N GLY A 34 -55.64 22.68 33.65
CA GLY A 34 -54.97 22.15 34.86
C GLY A 34 -55.65 20.90 35.48
N ASN A 35 -54.91 19.81 35.73
CA ASN A 35 -55.27 18.72 36.66
C ASN A 35 -54.11 17.73 36.95
N SER A 36 -54.21 16.95 38.03
CA SER A 36 -53.21 16.00 38.54
C SER A 36 -53.87 14.80 39.25
N ILE A 37 -53.20 13.63 39.35
CA ILE A 37 -53.43 12.44 40.25
C ILE A 37 -52.91 11.17 39.53
N SER A 38 -52.24 10.18 40.14
CA SER A 38 -51.56 10.10 41.46
C SER A 38 -50.62 8.89 41.55
N SER A 39 -49.63 8.98 42.46
CA SER A 39 -48.68 7.95 42.91
C SER A 39 -49.22 6.54 43.26
N LEU A 40 -48.36 5.54 43.13
CA LEU A 40 -48.08 4.51 44.16
C LEU A 40 -46.61 4.07 44.07
N ALA A 41 -46.08 3.41 45.11
CA ALA A 41 -44.63 3.13 45.29
C ALA A 41 -44.40 1.76 45.99
N PRO A 42 -43.21 1.40 46.50
CA PRO A 42 -42.24 0.52 45.83
C PRO A 42 -42.03 -0.84 46.54
N VAL A 43 -41.16 -1.69 45.98
CA VAL A 43 -40.65 -2.92 46.60
C VAL A 43 -39.11 -2.96 46.50
N THR A 44 -38.44 -3.52 47.50
CA THR A 44 -36.98 -3.48 47.68
C THR A 44 -36.37 -4.88 47.86
N ASN A 45 -35.21 -5.11 47.25
CA ASN A 45 -34.07 -5.94 47.70
C ASN A 45 -32.86 -5.43 46.88
N ILE A 46 -31.71 -5.01 47.42
CA ILE A 46 -30.81 -5.55 48.46
C ILE A 46 -30.07 -6.81 47.99
N PHE A 47 -28.86 -6.60 47.46
CA PHE A 47 -27.62 -7.24 47.92
C PHE A 47 -26.47 -6.21 47.83
N GLN A 48 -25.31 -6.51 48.43
CA GLN A 48 -24.12 -5.64 48.42
C GLN A 48 -22.89 -6.43 47.94
N PRO A 49 -21.96 -5.82 47.20
CA PRO A 49 -20.56 -6.26 47.19
C PRO A 49 -19.87 -5.85 48.51
N SER A 50 -18.84 -6.59 48.91
CA SER A 50 -18.12 -6.39 50.18
C SER A 50 -16.73 -5.82 49.97
N VAL A 51 -16.37 -4.82 50.80
CA VAL A 51 -15.06 -4.16 50.83
C VAL A 51 -13.90 -5.15 51.02
N PHE A 52 -12.88 -5.04 50.19
CA PHE A 52 -11.48 -5.22 50.59
C PHE A 52 -10.66 -3.98 50.22
N SER A 53 -9.48 -3.83 50.82
CA SER A 53 -8.74 -2.55 50.84
C SER A 53 -7.24 -2.73 50.60
N GLY A 54 -6.72 -2.08 49.56
CA GLY A 54 -5.29 -1.85 49.33
C GLY A 54 -4.95 -0.36 49.40
N THR A 55 -3.87 -0.02 50.11
CA THR A 55 -3.20 1.29 50.07
C THR A 55 -1.95 1.15 49.17
N SER A 56 -1.33 2.19 48.58
CA SER A 56 -0.77 3.34 49.31
C SER A 56 -0.02 4.38 48.44
N PHE A 57 -0.31 5.68 48.63
CA PHE A 57 0.60 6.87 48.49
C PHE A 57 1.20 7.15 47.08
N PHE A 58 1.57 8.37 46.66
CA PHE A 58 1.81 9.70 47.30
C PHE A 58 0.91 10.79 46.66
N ASP A 59 0.43 11.88 47.29
CA ASP A 59 1.00 12.94 48.17
C ASP A 59 1.56 14.16 47.36
N THR A 60 0.74 15.20 47.19
CA THR A 60 1.03 16.41 46.38
C THR A 60 1.36 17.67 47.23
N PRO A 61 2.31 18.53 46.80
CA PRO A 61 2.68 19.74 47.53
C PRO A 61 1.90 20.99 47.09
N SER A 62 0.79 21.30 47.75
CA SER A 62 0.02 22.54 47.47
C SER A 62 0.79 23.82 47.81
N PHE A 63 0.78 24.82 46.92
CA PHE A 63 1.06 26.22 47.26
C PHE A 63 -0.05 27.16 46.79
N SER A 64 -0.27 28.25 47.54
CA SER A 64 -1.37 29.20 47.29
C SER A 64 -1.02 30.62 47.71
N PHE A 65 -1.51 31.62 46.96
CA PHE A 65 -1.46 33.04 47.36
C PHE A 65 -2.70 33.81 46.89
N PHE A 66 -3.12 34.81 47.68
CA PHE A 66 -4.33 35.63 47.46
C PHE A 66 -4.03 36.91 46.66
N GLY A 67 -4.90 37.29 45.71
CA GLY A 67 -4.70 38.46 44.81
C GLY A 67 -5.72 39.62 44.88
N GLN A 68 -7.04 39.35 44.80
CA GLN A 68 -8.15 40.33 44.78
C GLN A 68 -8.28 41.23 43.50
N PRO A 69 -9.47 41.85 43.22
CA PRO A 69 -9.94 42.05 41.84
C PRO A 69 -10.12 43.50 41.37
N PHE A 70 -10.47 43.69 40.09
CA PHE A 70 -11.19 44.88 39.61
C PHE A 70 -12.29 44.55 38.57
N ILE A 71 -13.23 45.48 38.34
CA ILE A 71 -14.58 45.18 37.82
C ILE A 71 -15.04 46.12 36.69
N ILE A 72 -15.51 45.52 35.58
CA ILE A 72 -16.45 45.99 34.54
C ILE A 72 -16.13 47.29 33.77
N LYS A 73 -15.99 47.18 32.43
CA LYS A 73 -16.88 47.88 31.45
C LYS A 73 -16.76 47.44 29.97
N GLN A 74 -17.73 46.63 29.53
CA GLN A 74 -18.34 46.73 28.18
C GLN A 74 -19.20 48.03 28.07
N PRO A 75 -19.77 48.43 26.90
CA PRO A 75 -19.84 47.78 25.57
C PRO A 75 -19.22 48.64 24.42
N GLY A 76 -19.15 48.22 23.15
CA GLY A 76 -19.65 47.02 22.45
C GLY A 76 -20.55 47.36 21.24
N LYS A 77 -20.78 46.39 20.32
CA LYS A 77 -21.56 46.46 19.05
C LYS A 77 -20.93 47.25 17.89
N SER A 78 -21.17 46.97 16.59
CA SER A 78 -21.53 45.75 15.83
C SER A 78 -21.76 46.14 14.33
N THR A 79 -21.06 45.52 13.36
CA THR A 79 -21.49 45.14 11.98
C THR A 79 -22.34 46.12 11.09
N PRO A 80 -22.75 45.80 9.83
CA PRO A 80 -22.29 44.84 8.83
C PRO A 80 -21.95 45.47 7.43
N HIS A 81 -21.65 44.63 6.43
CA HIS A 81 -21.50 44.93 4.99
C HIS A 81 -22.64 45.73 4.31
N LYS A 82 -22.27 46.39 3.18
CA LYS A 82 -22.76 46.12 1.78
C LYS A 82 -21.88 46.91 0.78
N ARG A 83 -21.31 46.33 -0.29
CA ARG A 83 -21.89 45.74 -1.53
C ARG A 83 -22.78 46.70 -2.35
N ASP A 84 -22.25 47.17 -3.48
CA ASP A 84 -22.91 47.33 -4.80
C ASP A 84 -21.82 47.67 -5.83
N LYS A 85 -21.45 46.80 -6.79
CA LYS A 85 -22.13 46.48 -8.08
C LYS A 85 -22.49 47.68 -8.96
N LYS A 86 -21.85 47.79 -10.13
CA LYS A 86 -22.50 48.29 -11.37
C LYS A 86 -21.79 47.85 -12.66
N HIS A 87 -22.57 47.73 -13.74
CA HIS A 87 -22.13 47.35 -15.09
C HIS A 87 -21.87 48.56 -16.00
N ASP A 88 -20.99 48.38 -16.99
CA ASP A 88 -21.22 48.54 -18.44
C ASP A 88 -19.91 48.21 -19.20
N LYS A 89 -19.83 47.97 -20.54
CA LYS A 89 -20.62 47.16 -21.48
C LYS A 89 -20.00 47.27 -22.90
N GLY A 90 -19.71 46.14 -23.57
CA GLY A 90 -19.51 46.05 -25.04
C GLY A 90 -18.11 46.44 -25.59
N ASP A 91 -17.75 46.09 -26.84
CA ASP A 91 -18.43 45.19 -27.80
C ASP A 91 -17.49 44.69 -28.95
N LYS A 92 -17.50 43.37 -29.23
CA LYS A 92 -17.19 42.63 -30.49
C LYS A 92 -15.84 42.70 -31.25
N GLY A 93 -15.52 41.54 -31.84
CA GLY A 93 -14.55 41.30 -32.93
C GLY A 93 -14.02 39.85 -32.89
N ASP A 94 -14.81 38.81 -33.17
CA ASP A 94 -15.22 38.31 -34.51
C ASP A 94 -14.08 37.70 -35.35
N ASN A 95 -14.10 36.36 -35.49
CA ASN A 95 -13.63 35.63 -36.68
C ASN A 95 -14.13 34.17 -36.63
N THR A 96 -14.56 33.62 -37.77
CA THR A 96 -15.00 32.21 -37.92
C THR A 96 -13.98 31.37 -38.70
N PRO A 97 -13.78 30.09 -38.35
CA PRO A 97 -12.84 29.19 -39.05
C PRO A 97 -13.42 28.66 -40.38
N PRO A 98 -12.56 28.36 -41.38
CA PRO A 98 -12.96 27.46 -42.46
C PRO A 98 -11.85 26.51 -42.98
N LYS A 99 -12.18 25.21 -42.94
CA LYS A 99 -11.79 24.10 -43.86
C LYS A 99 -10.56 23.23 -43.57
N ASP A 100 -10.91 21.99 -43.25
CA ASP A 100 -10.15 20.75 -43.43
C ASP A 100 -10.15 20.30 -44.91
N THR A 101 -9.07 19.64 -45.34
CA THR A 101 -9.00 18.45 -46.24
C THR A 101 -7.51 18.09 -46.47
N PRO A 102 -7.15 16.81 -46.67
CA PRO A 102 -6.18 16.20 -45.75
C PRO A 102 -4.92 15.60 -46.43
N PRO A 103 -3.92 15.15 -45.64
CA PRO A 103 -3.08 14.00 -45.99
C PRO A 103 -3.92 12.70 -45.91
N ALA A 104 -3.82 11.68 -46.77
CA ALA A 104 -2.68 11.06 -47.46
C ALA A 104 -2.09 9.82 -46.74
N ASP A 105 -2.97 8.82 -46.53
CA ASP A 105 -2.76 7.43 -46.97
C ASP A 105 -1.55 6.69 -46.35
N ASP A 106 -1.72 6.27 -45.10
CA ASP A 106 -0.81 5.43 -44.30
C ASP A 106 -1.03 3.92 -44.53
N GLY A 107 -0.96 3.51 -45.79
CA GLY A 107 -0.95 2.09 -46.18
C GLY A 107 0.46 1.61 -46.56
N ASP A 108 1.10 0.81 -45.70
CA ASP A 108 1.27 -0.62 -45.97
C ASP A 108 1.63 -1.39 -44.70
N ALA A 109 1.23 -2.66 -44.63
CA ALA A 109 1.62 -3.58 -43.56
C ALA A 109 2.35 -4.79 -44.16
N THR A 110 3.44 -5.22 -43.54
CA THR A 110 4.08 -6.51 -43.83
C THR A 110 3.94 -7.40 -42.60
N ASP A 111 2.81 -8.11 -42.46
CA ASP A 111 2.54 -9.40 -43.14
C ASP A 111 3.40 -10.55 -42.60
N ASN A 112 3.16 -10.90 -41.34
CA ASN A 112 3.55 -12.18 -40.74
C ASN A 112 2.37 -13.17 -40.64
N GLY A 113 1.14 -12.76 -40.98
CA GLY A 113 -0.06 -13.62 -40.98
C GLY A 113 -0.50 -14.15 -39.60
N ALA A 114 -0.10 -13.53 -38.49
CA ALA A 114 -0.38 -13.95 -37.12
C ALA A 114 -1.53 -13.15 -36.45
N GLY A 115 -2.16 -13.71 -35.42
CA GLY A 115 -3.28 -13.11 -34.68
C GLY A 115 -4.66 -13.29 -35.34
N LEU A 116 -5.66 -12.55 -34.84
CA LEU A 116 -7.06 -12.61 -35.32
C LEU A 116 -7.39 -11.48 -36.30
N LEU A 117 -8.21 -11.79 -37.31
CA LEU A 117 -8.85 -10.79 -38.17
C LEU A 117 -10.12 -10.26 -37.49
N ALA A 118 -10.18 -8.95 -37.27
CA ALA A 118 -11.29 -8.27 -36.61
C ALA A 118 -12.25 -7.62 -37.63
N SER A 119 -13.55 -7.79 -37.41
CA SER A 119 -14.65 -7.13 -38.12
C SER A 119 -15.57 -6.44 -37.13
N TYR A 120 -15.73 -5.12 -37.25
CA TYR A 120 -16.48 -4.28 -36.30
C TYR A 120 -17.76 -3.74 -36.94
N PHE A 121 -18.83 -3.69 -36.17
CA PHE A 121 -20.18 -3.32 -36.62
C PHE A 121 -20.81 -2.33 -35.63
N ARG A 122 -21.45 -1.27 -36.11
CA ARG A 122 -22.27 -0.39 -35.26
C ARG A 122 -23.72 -0.87 -35.21
N LEU A 123 -24.35 -0.80 -34.04
CA LEU A 123 -25.74 -1.18 -33.84
C LEU A 123 -26.62 0.08 -33.78
N ASP A 124 -27.73 0.09 -34.55
CA ASP A 124 -28.73 1.18 -34.53
C ASP A 124 -29.46 1.29 -33.17
N SER A 125 -29.39 0.25 -32.34
CA SER A 125 -29.95 0.14 -30.99
C SER A 125 -29.41 -1.09 -30.28
N SER A 126 -29.43 -1.07 -28.95
CA SER A 126 -29.07 -2.19 -28.07
C SER A 126 -29.78 -3.50 -28.44
N VAL A 127 -29.08 -4.63 -28.27
CA VAL A 127 -29.53 -5.99 -28.59
C VAL A 127 -29.64 -6.85 -27.33
N ASP A 128 -30.55 -7.83 -27.36
CA ASP A 128 -30.76 -8.82 -26.28
C ASP A 128 -30.02 -10.15 -26.54
N SER A 129 -29.27 -10.26 -27.65
CA SER A 129 -28.45 -11.43 -28.00
C SER A 129 -27.63 -11.22 -29.28
N LEU A 130 -26.51 -11.95 -29.42
CA LEU A 130 -25.73 -12.14 -30.65
C LEU A 130 -26.62 -12.58 -31.83
N SER A 131 -27.73 -13.29 -31.54
CA SER A 131 -28.75 -13.66 -32.53
C SER A 131 -29.43 -12.48 -33.25
N LYS A 132 -29.22 -11.23 -32.80
CA LYS A 132 -29.72 -10.01 -33.46
C LYS A 132 -28.69 -9.31 -34.33
N VAL A 133 -27.41 -9.65 -34.19
CA VAL A 133 -26.32 -9.01 -34.92
C VAL A 133 -26.14 -9.69 -36.27
N ASP A 134 -26.20 -8.90 -37.35
CA ASP A 134 -25.95 -9.38 -38.71
C ASP A 134 -24.45 -9.40 -39.01
N PHE A 135 -23.74 -10.40 -38.47
CA PHE A 135 -22.30 -10.59 -38.69
C PHE A 135 -21.92 -10.91 -40.15
N ASP A 136 -22.89 -11.15 -41.03
CA ASP A 136 -22.68 -11.32 -42.48
C ASP A 136 -22.88 -9.99 -43.26
N ALA A 137 -23.19 -8.89 -42.58
CA ALA A 137 -23.20 -7.55 -43.16
C ALA A 137 -21.78 -7.07 -43.53
N THR A 138 -21.69 -5.97 -44.29
CA THR A 138 -20.43 -5.25 -44.46
C THR A 138 -20.07 -4.56 -43.14
N PRO A 139 -18.90 -4.84 -42.53
CA PRO A 139 -18.49 -4.18 -41.29
C PRO A 139 -18.19 -2.68 -41.49
N ASP A 140 -18.39 -1.88 -40.43
CA ASP A 140 -18.03 -0.46 -40.36
C ASP A 140 -16.51 -0.25 -40.37
N ALA A 141 -15.76 -1.19 -39.78
CA ALA A 141 -14.30 -1.19 -39.77
C ALA A 141 -13.76 -2.63 -39.72
N THR A 142 -12.52 -2.82 -40.19
CA THR A 142 -11.79 -4.09 -40.11
C THR A 142 -10.37 -3.84 -39.65
N GLY A 143 -9.78 -4.79 -38.93
CA GLY A 143 -8.39 -4.73 -38.49
C GLY A 143 -7.82 -6.11 -38.21
N ALA A 144 -6.69 -6.15 -37.53
CA ALA A 144 -6.14 -7.36 -36.92
C ALA A 144 -5.69 -7.05 -35.49
N VAL A 145 -5.72 -8.05 -34.63
CA VAL A 145 -5.27 -7.99 -33.23
C VAL A 145 -4.41 -9.21 -32.92
N ALA A 146 -3.43 -9.07 -32.02
CA ALA A 146 -2.52 -10.17 -31.68
C ALA A 146 -3.27 -11.29 -30.92
N ALA A 147 -3.98 -10.90 -29.87
CA ALA A 147 -4.87 -11.73 -29.06
C ALA A 147 -6.25 -11.03 -28.91
N LEU A 148 -7.15 -11.60 -28.11
CA LEU A 148 -8.26 -10.84 -27.52
C LEU A 148 -7.90 -10.59 -26.06
N ASP A 149 -7.51 -9.36 -25.77
CA ASP A 149 -7.06 -8.93 -24.45
C ASP A 149 -7.45 -7.46 -24.24
N MET A 150 -8.76 -7.23 -24.32
CA MET A 150 -9.34 -5.90 -24.12
C MET A 150 -9.89 -5.82 -22.69
N ALA A 151 -9.01 -5.42 -21.79
CA ALA A 151 -9.32 -5.09 -20.40
C ALA A 151 -10.41 -4.00 -20.30
N ARG A 152 -11.05 -3.95 -19.14
CA ARG A 152 -12.29 -3.18 -18.90
C ARG A 152 -12.11 -1.67 -19.10
N ALA A 153 -12.95 -1.06 -19.95
CA ALA A 153 -12.95 0.39 -20.17
C ALA A 153 -14.38 0.96 -20.31
N SER A 154 -14.63 2.20 -19.87
CA SER A 154 -15.93 2.89 -20.03
C SER A 154 -15.91 4.12 -20.94
N ASP A 155 -14.77 4.80 -21.06
CA ASP A 155 -14.70 6.16 -21.60
C ASP A 155 -14.05 6.24 -23.01
N ASN A 156 -13.51 5.13 -23.51
CA ASN A 156 -12.79 5.04 -24.79
C ASN A 156 -13.49 4.12 -25.80
N PRO A 157 -13.52 4.44 -27.11
CA PRO A 157 -14.09 3.55 -28.13
C PRO A 157 -13.33 2.22 -28.26
N PHE A 158 -14.07 1.10 -28.28
CA PHE A 158 -13.53 -0.29 -28.36
C PHE A 158 -12.57 -0.54 -29.53
N TRP A 159 -12.68 0.23 -30.60
CA TRP A 159 -11.65 0.33 -31.64
C TRP A 159 -11.47 1.77 -32.09
N LYS A 160 -10.32 2.07 -32.69
CA LYS A 160 -9.95 3.40 -33.19
C LYS A 160 -11.01 3.98 -34.16
N GLY A 161 -11.84 4.89 -33.66
CA GLY A 161 -12.95 5.52 -34.40
C GLY A 161 -14.30 4.78 -34.35
N GLY A 162 -14.45 3.77 -33.49
CA GLY A 162 -15.72 3.17 -33.11
C GLY A 162 -16.59 4.07 -32.23
N PRO A 163 -17.73 3.57 -31.73
CA PRO A 163 -18.41 4.11 -30.56
C PRO A 163 -17.84 3.51 -29.26
N THR A 164 -18.29 4.04 -28.11
CA THR A 164 -18.16 3.46 -26.76
C THR A 164 -19.26 2.43 -26.46
N ASP A 165 -20.44 2.60 -27.06
CA ASP A 165 -21.65 1.83 -26.76
C ASP A 165 -22.34 1.38 -28.06
N ASN A 166 -23.18 0.35 -28.00
CA ASN A 166 -24.04 -0.12 -29.12
C ASN A 166 -23.21 -0.54 -30.36
N PHE A 167 -22.36 -1.55 -30.18
CA PHE A 167 -21.56 -2.12 -31.25
C PHE A 167 -21.46 -3.65 -31.15
N ALA A 168 -20.86 -4.27 -32.16
CA ALA A 168 -20.50 -5.68 -32.13
C ALA A 168 -19.16 -5.93 -32.86
N ALA A 169 -18.49 -7.02 -32.49
CA ALA A 169 -17.25 -7.46 -33.10
C ALA A 169 -17.29 -8.96 -33.42
N ARG A 170 -16.68 -9.33 -34.54
CA ARG A 170 -16.33 -10.71 -34.88
C ARG A 170 -14.83 -10.79 -35.11
N TYR A 171 -14.19 -11.74 -34.44
CA TYR A 171 -12.78 -12.07 -34.62
C TYR A 171 -12.66 -13.48 -35.19
N SER A 172 -11.79 -13.70 -36.17
CA SER A 172 -11.55 -15.05 -36.70
C SER A 172 -10.10 -15.30 -37.10
N ALA A 173 -9.67 -16.55 -36.87
CA ALA A 173 -8.31 -17.02 -37.12
C ALA A 173 -8.28 -18.54 -37.32
N LYS A 174 -7.07 -19.09 -37.37
CA LYS A 174 -6.78 -20.49 -37.15
C LYS A 174 -5.94 -20.66 -35.89
N LEU A 175 -6.48 -21.39 -34.93
CA LEU A 175 -5.75 -21.87 -33.77
C LEU A 175 -4.82 -23.01 -34.19
N ASN A 176 -3.53 -22.90 -33.93
CA ASN A 176 -2.53 -23.91 -34.21
C ASN A 176 -2.22 -24.67 -32.93
N VAL A 177 -2.72 -25.91 -32.85
CA VAL A 177 -2.47 -26.84 -31.75
C VAL A 177 -1.30 -27.75 -32.12
N GLU A 178 -0.23 -27.75 -31.34
CA GLU A 178 0.95 -28.62 -31.57
C GLU A 178 0.77 -30.00 -30.92
N LYS A 179 0.28 -30.02 -29.68
CA LYS A 179 0.08 -31.21 -28.84
C LYS A 179 -1.42 -31.50 -28.69
N ALA A 180 -1.86 -32.68 -29.14
CA ALA A 180 -3.26 -33.10 -29.02
C ALA A 180 -3.64 -33.44 -27.56
N GLY A 181 -4.87 -33.09 -27.15
CA GLY A 181 -5.42 -33.39 -25.83
C GLY A 181 -6.53 -32.42 -25.42
N THR A 182 -6.83 -32.39 -24.12
CA THR A 182 -7.85 -31.51 -23.53
C THR A 182 -7.35 -30.08 -23.38
N TYR A 183 -8.08 -29.11 -23.92
CA TYR A 183 -7.84 -27.67 -23.78
C TYR A 183 -9.02 -27.00 -23.09
N SER A 184 -8.74 -26.15 -22.11
CA SER A 184 -9.72 -25.23 -21.54
C SER A 184 -9.62 -23.89 -22.27
N PHE A 185 -10.75 -23.31 -22.65
CA PHE A 185 -10.84 -21.93 -23.13
C PHE A 185 -11.65 -21.11 -22.14
N TYR A 186 -11.21 -19.90 -21.83
CA TYR A 186 -11.87 -18.95 -20.94
C TYR A 186 -12.17 -17.68 -21.76
N LEU A 187 -13.43 -17.26 -21.79
CA LEU A 187 -13.89 -16.08 -22.53
C LEU A 187 -14.65 -15.17 -21.57
N THR A 188 -14.11 -13.96 -21.39
CA THR A 188 -14.64 -12.94 -20.48
C THR A 188 -15.19 -11.78 -21.31
N SER A 189 -16.39 -11.29 -20.98
CA SER A 189 -16.93 -10.09 -21.64
C SER A 189 -17.96 -9.29 -20.82
N ASP A 190 -18.13 -8.03 -21.22
CA ASP A 190 -19.16 -7.06 -20.78
C ASP A 190 -19.57 -6.26 -22.03
N ASP A 191 -20.76 -6.33 -22.65
CA ASP A 191 -21.83 -7.34 -22.58
C ASP A 191 -21.39 -8.74 -23.14
N GLY A 192 -22.12 -9.32 -24.11
CA GLY A 192 -22.21 -10.76 -24.33
C GLY A 192 -21.41 -11.29 -25.52
N SER A 193 -20.90 -12.52 -25.40
CA SER A 193 -19.97 -13.14 -26.36
C SER A 193 -20.18 -14.65 -26.58
N ALA A 194 -19.54 -15.21 -27.60
CA ALA A 194 -19.55 -16.66 -27.87
C ALA A 194 -18.31 -17.10 -28.66
N LEU A 195 -17.80 -18.30 -28.34
CA LEU A 195 -16.67 -18.94 -29.01
C LEU A 195 -17.14 -20.12 -29.88
N TYR A 196 -16.59 -20.18 -31.09
CA TYR A 196 -16.80 -21.23 -32.07
C TYR A 196 -15.45 -21.86 -32.45
N ILE A 197 -15.35 -23.20 -32.37
CA ILE A 197 -14.21 -23.99 -32.84
C ILE A 197 -14.68 -24.92 -33.97
N ASP A 198 -13.98 -24.92 -35.10
CA ASP A 198 -14.34 -25.60 -36.35
C ASP A 198 -15.79 -25.33 -36.83
N GLY A 199 -16.31 -24.14 -36.50
CA GLY A 199 -17.68 -23.70 -36.82
C GLY A 199 -18.76 -24.28 -35.91
N VAL A 200 -18.40 -24.98 -34.83
CA VAL A 200 -19.30 -25.45 -33.77
C VAL A 200 -19.21 -24.46 -32.60
N GLN A 201 -20.35 -23.96 -32.10
CA GLN A 201 -20.36 -23.18 -30.87
C GLN A 201 -20.01 -24.08 -29.70
N VAL A 202 -18.98 -23.70 -28.95
CA VAL A 202 -18.44 -24.49 -27.83
C VAL A 202 -18.68 -23.84 -26.47
N LEU A 203 -18.77 -22.51 -26.44
CA LEU A 203 -19.03 -21.71 -25.25
C LEU A 203 -20.06 -20.63 -25.61
N ASP A 204 -21.00 -20.40 -24.70
CA ASP A 204 -22.16 -19.52 -24.87
C ASP A 204 -22.22 -18.54 -23.69
N ASN A 205 -21.77 -17.30 -23.91
CA ASN A 205 -21.83 -16.17 -22.99
C ASN A 205 -22.76 -15.08 -23.59
N ASP A 206 -23.82 -15.50 -24.29
CA ASP A 206 -24.78 -14.60 -24.94
C ASP A 206 -25.76 -14.00 -23.91
N ASN A 207 -26.57 -13.02 -24.34
CA ASN A 207 -27.41 -12.09 -23.56
C ASN A 207 -26.61 -10.95 -22.89
N PRO A 208 -27.24 -9.79 -22.58
CA PRO A 208 -26.56 -8.68 -21.90
C PRO A 208 -26.25 -8.99 -20.43
N HIS A 209 -25.03 -8.68 -19.99
CA HIS A 209 -24.53 -8.89 -18.64
C HIS A 209 -23.28 -8.01 -18.37
N GLY A 210 -23.06 -7.65 -17.11
CA GLY A 210 -21.76 -7.09 -16.71
C GLY A 210 -20.62 -8.10 -16.90
N ASP A 211 -19.38 -7.64 -16.73
CA ASP A 211 -18.14 -8.42 -16.83
C ASP A 211 -18.23 -9.85 -16.25
N VAL A 212 -18.29 -10.86 -17.13
CA VAL A 212 -18.48 -12.28 -16.79
C VAL A 212 -17.60 -13.17 -17.67
N MET A 213 -16.84 -14.04 -17.02
CA MET A 213 -16.12 -15.15 -17.63
C MET A 213 -16.98 -16.42 -17.73
N GLN A 214 -16.91 -17.10 -18.87
CA GLN A 214 -17.33 -18.48 -19.07
C GLN A 214 -16.14 -19.32 -19.54
N HIS A 215 -16.18 -20.64 -19.36
CA HIS A 215 -15.14 -21.54 -19.86
C HIS A 215 -15.69 -22.85 -20.43
N VAL A 216 -14.89 -23.55 -21.22
CA VAL A 216 -15.20 -24.89 -21.77
C VAL A 216 -13.93 -25.74 -21.94
N GLU A 217 -14.02 -27.02 -21.55
CA GLU A 217 -13.02 -28.05 -21.87
C GLU A 217 -13.33 -28.74 -23.22
N LEU A 218 -12.32 -28.88 -24.09
CA LEU A 218 -12.44 -29.44 -25.44
C LEU A 218 -11.26 -30.36 -25.78
N GLU A 219 -11.55 -31.55 -26.30
CA GLU A 219 -10.53 -32.42 -26.91
C GLU A 219 -10.15 -31.90 -28.31
N LEU A 220 -8.94 -31.35 -28.46
CA LEU A 220 -8.40 -30.87 -29.74
C LEU A 220 -7.31 -31.80 -30.29
N GLY A 221 -7.21 -31.83 -31.62
CA GLY A 221 -6.18 -32.58 -32.33
C GLY A 221 -4.98 -31.69 -32.65
N ALA A 222 -3.80 -32.29 -32.79
CA ALA A 222 -2.64 -31.57 -33.31
C ALA A 222 -2.91 -31.14 -34.77
N GLY A 223 -2.91 -29.84 -35.03
CA GLY A 223 -3.27 -29.24 -36.32
C GLY A 223 -3.86 -27.83 -36.20
N ALA A 224 -4.24 -27.27 -37.34
CA ALA A 224 -4.89 -25.96 -37.41
C ALA A 224 -6.41 -26.10 -37.37
N HIS A 225 -7.03 -25.67 -36.27
CA HIS A 225 -8.47 -25.57 -36.05
C HIS A 225 -8.96 -24.16 -36.44
N ALA A 226 -10.18 -24.02 -36.96
CA ALA A 226 -10.76 -22.70 -37.19
C ALA A 226 -11.33 -22.15 -35.87
N ILE A 227 -11.01 -20.89 -35.53
CA ILE A 227 -11.52 -20.20 -34.34
C ILE A 227 -12.27 -18.93 -34.75
N GLU A 228 -13.46 -18.72 -34.19
CA GLU A 228 -14.23 -17.49 -34.33
C GLU A 228 -14.82 -17.09 -32.97
N VAL A 229 -14.66 -15.82 -32.60
CA VAL A 229 -15.29 -15.20 -31.43
C VAL A 229 -16.26 -14.12 -31.91
N ARG A 230 -17.44 -14.07 -31.31
CA ARG A 230 -18.46 -13.04 -31.54
C ARG A 230 -18.75 -12.33 -30.24
N TYR A 231 -19.01 -11.02 -30.31
CA TYR A 231 -19.21 -10.15 -29.16
C TYR A 231 -20.14 -8.98 -29.52
N PHE A 232 -20.93 -8.49 -28.57
CA PHE A 232 -21.66 -7.23 -28.66
C PHE A 232 -21.58 -6.44 -27.35
N GLU A 233 -21.80 -5.13 -27.44
CA GLU A 233 -21.83 -4.22 -26.31
C GLU A 233 -22.96 -3.18 -26.47
N ASN A 234 -23.72 -2.91 -25.40
CA ASN A 234 -24.91 -2.05 -25.42
C ASN A 234 -24.77 -0.70 -24.70
N PHE A 235 -24.21 -0.66 -23.49
CA PHE A 235 -23.96 0.55 -22.71
C PHE A 235 -23.10 0.28 -21.45
N GLY A 236 -22.10 1.12 -21.21
CA GLY A 236 -21.43 1.21 -19.90
C GLY A 236 -19.94 0.93 -19.95
N ALA A 237 -19.52 -0.23 -19.45
CA ALA A 237 -18.14 -0.67 -19.49
C ALA A 237 -18.03 -1.86 -20.44
N GLN A 238 -16.97 -1.89 -21.24
CA GLN A 238 -16.73 -2.91 -22.25
C GLN A 238 -15.52 -3.77 -21.87
N THR A 239 -15.63 -5.09 -21.96
CA THR A 239 -14.54 -6.05 -21.74
C THR A 239 -14.61 -7.14 -22.81
N LEU A 240 -13.46 -7.62 -23.31
CA LEU A 240 -13.38 -8.87 -24.09
C LEU A 240 -11.97 -9.49 -24.03
N THR A 241 -11.81 -10.57 -23.28
CA THR A 241 -10.55 -11.35 -23.22
C THR A 241 -10.75 -12.83 -23.60
N MET A 242 -9.70 -13.46 -24.13
CA MET A 242 -9.67 -14.89 -24.48
C MET A 242 -8.37 -15.51 -23.97
N GLU A 243 -8.50 -16.41 -23.01
CA GLU A 243 -7.42 -17.19 -22.45
C GLU A 243 -7.60 -18.67 -22.77
N TRP A 244 -6.53 -19.45 -22.64
CA TRP A 244 -6.59 -20.89 -22.76
C TRP A 244 -5.57 -21.60 -21.85
N SER A 245 -5.80 -22.88 -21.60
CA SER A 245 -4.85 -23.78 -20.97
C SER A 245 -4.92 -25.17 -21.61
N GLY A 246 -3.82 -25.92 -21.63
CA GLY A 246 -3.80 -27.29 -22.14
C GLY A 246 -2.40 -27.81 -22.46
N PRO A 247 -2.28 -28.91 -23.21
CA PRO A 247 -1.00 -29.53 -23.54
C PRO A 247 0.04 -28.56 -24.10
N ASP A 248 -0.32 -27.60 -24.96
CA ASP A 248 0.62 -26.63 -25.53
C ASP A 248 1.22 -25.70 -24.47
N THR A 249 0.38 -25.11 -23.62
CA THR A 249 0.79 -24.30 -22.45
C THR A 249 1.33 -25.11 -21.27
N ASN A 250 1.51 -26.43 -21.45
CA ASN A 250 1.84 -27.42 -20.41
C ASN A 250 0.88 -27.45 -19.21
N GLY A 251 -0.33 -26.87 -19.35
CA GLY A 251 -1.35 -26.78 -18.30
C GLY A 251 -1.50 -25.39 -17.67
N ALA A 252 -0.56 -24.47 -17.90
CA ALA A 252 -0.71 -23.08 -17.47
C ALA A 252 -1.90 -22.40 -18.20
N ARG A 253 -2.55 -21.44 -17.54
CA ARG A 253 -3.58 -20.58 -18.12
C ARG A 253 -2.97 -19.24 -18.50
N GLY A 254 -3.30 -18.72 -19.67
CA GLY A 254 -2.90 -17.38 -20.11
C GLY A 254 -3.56 -16.97 -21.42
N THR A 255 -3.37 -15.71 -21.81
CA THR A 255 -3.95 -15.11 -23.03
C THR A 255 -3.62 -15.91 -24.29
N LEU A 256 -4.61 -16.11 -25.17
CA LEU A 256 -4.43 -16.84 -26.43
C LEU A 256 -3.72 -15.96 -27.48
N GLY A 257 -2.39 -16.03 -27.47
CA GLY A 257 -1.48 -15.17 -28.24
C GLY A 257 -1.37 -15.44 -29.75
N ALA A 258 -0.71 -14.50 -30.44
CA ALA A 258 -0.50 -14.50 -31.89
C ALA A 258 0.42 -15.62 -32.39
N ASP A 259 1.26 -16.14 -31.52
CA ASP A 259 2.11 -17.33 -31.69
C ASP A 259 1.27 -18.60 -31.96
N HIS A 260 0.13 -18.76 -31.29
CA HIS A 260 -0.81 -19.85 -31.55
C HIS A 260 -1.89 -19.52 -32.60
N LEU A 261 -1.99 -18.28 -33.09
CA LEU A 261 -3.05 -17.83 -33.99
C LEU A 261 -2.53 -17.40 -35.36
N THR A 262 -3.07 -17.97 -36.45
CA THR A 262 -2.78 -17.50 -37.82
C THR A 262 -4.03 -16.97 -38.52
N GLN A 263 -3.91 -15.82 -39.16
CA GLN A 263 -5.01 -15.14 -39.85
C GLN A 263 -5.57 -16.02 -40.96
N ALA A 264 -6.89 -16.27 -40.92
CA ALA A 264 -7.55 -17.04 -41.96
C ALA A 264 -7.60 -16.23 -43.28
N PRO A 265 -7.15 -16.77 -44.43
CA PRO A 265 -7.31 -16.06 -45.70
C PRO A 265 -8.81 -15.86 -45.98
N PRO A 266 -9.26 -14.66 -46.40
CA PRO A 266 -10.68 -14.37 -46.54
C PRO A 266 -11.35 -15.30 -47.56
N GLU A 267 -12.39 -16.01 -47.11
CA GLU A 267 -13.20 -16.90 -47.95
C GLU A 267 -13.74 -16.14 -49.18
N PRO A 268 -13.52 -16.64 -50.41
CA PRO A 268 -13.85 -15.89 -51.61
C PRO A 268 -15.37 -15.82 -51.81
N VAL A 269 -15.93 -14.62 -51.66
CA VAL A 269 -17.36 -14.33 -51.91
C VAL A 269 -17.78 -14.84 -53.30
N THR A 270 -18.59 -15.89 -53.32
CA THR A 270 -19.01 -16.58 -54.55
C THR A 270 -20.21 -15.87 -55.19
N ASP A 271 -19.93 -14.86 -56.02
CA ASP A 271 -20.94 -14.27 -56.92
C ASP A 271 -21.59 -15.35 -57.79
N GLY A 272 -22.91 -15.50 -57.67
CA GLY A 272 -23.64 -16.66 -58.14
C GLY A 272 -24.27 -16.50 -59.52
N SER A 273 -23.92 -17.36 -60.47
CA SER A 273 -24.80 -17.65 -61.61
C SER A 273 -24.61 -19.05 -62.22
N ASP A 274 -25.75 -19.72 -62.40
CA ASP A 274 -26.02 -20.93 -63.21
C ASP A 274 -25.00 -22.09 -63.26
N HIS A 275 -25.40 -23.25 -62.74
CA HIS A 275 -25.97 -24.27 -63.64
C HIS A 275 -26.85 -25.34 -62.95
N ASP A 276 -28.17 -25.13 -63.04
CA ASP A 276 -29.24 -26.10 -63.36
C ASP A 276 -28.90 -27.61 -63.42
N MET A 277 -29.59 -28.43 -62.59
CA MET A 277 -30.43 -29.59 -63.00
C MET A 277 -31.01 -30.40 -61.81
N GLY A 278 -32.30 -30.81 -61.91
CA GLY A 278 -33.02 -31.96 -61.27
C GLY A 278 -32.70 -32.36 -59.81
N ASP A 279 -33.65 -32.37 -58.86
CA ASP A 279 -34.73 -33.37 -58.68
C ASP A 279 -34.26 -34.84 -58.52
N GLY A 280 -34.75 -35.65 -57.57
CA GLY A 280 -35.71 -35.41 -56.48
C GLY A 280 -36.12 -36.71 -55.76
N SER A 281 -36.80 -36.62 -54.60
CA SER A 281 -37.27 -37.74 -53.72
C SER A 281 -36.16 -38.62 -53.08
N GLY A 282 -36.38 -39.29 -51.93
CA GLY A 282 -37.50 -39.28 -50.99
C GLY A 282 -37.53 -40.54 -50.11
N ASP A 283 -38.15 -40.44 -48.91
CA ASP A 283 -38.57 -41.53 -47.99
C ASP A 283 -37.45 -42.45 -47.40
N HIS A 284 -37.34 -42.59 -46.06
CA HIS A 284 -37.80 -43.74 -45.24
C HIS A 284 -37.24 -45.12 -45.68
N ASP A 285 -36.81 -46.05 -44.82
CA ASP A 285 -36.97 -46.29 -43.36
C ASP A 285 -35.72 -47.04 -42.80
N GLY A 286 -35.52 -47.35 -41.50
CA GLY A 286 -36.20 -47.05 -40.24
C GLY A 286 -35.96 -48.15 -39.18
N GLY A 287 -36.34 -47.92 -37.91
CA GLY A 287 -36.60 -49.01 -36.93
C GLY A 287 -35.55 -49.35 -35.85
N MET A 288 -35.69 -48.70 -34.69
CA MET A 288 -35.67 -49.26 -33.32
C MET A 288 -34.65 -50.34 -32.90
N ASP A 289 -33.77 -49.94 -31.97
CA ASP A 289 -33.61 -50.47 -30.59
C ASP A 289 -33.19 -51.96 -30.34
N GLY A 290 -32.33 -52.17 -29.34
CA GLY A 290 -31.83 -53.49 -28.91
C GLY A 290 -30.51 -53.44 -28.14
N GLY A 291 -30.56 -53.28 -26.81
CA GLY A 291 -29.38 -53.10 -25.96
C GLY A 291 -28.71 -54.37 -25.39
N HIS A 292 -27.74 -54.12 -24.49
CA HIS A 292 -27.09 -55.01 -23.51
C HIS A 292 -26.09 -56.11 -23.96
N ASP A 293 -24.81 -55.84 -23.62
CA ASP A 293 -24.03 -56.56 -22.58
C ASP A 293 -23.34 -57.92 -22.88
N MET A 294 -22.28 -58.20 -22.08
CA MET A 294 -21.51 -59.43 -21.87
C MET A 294 -20.52 -59.96 -22.95
N GLY A 295 -19.21 -59.93 -22.62
CA GLY A 295 -18.49 -61.18 -22.31
C GLY A 295 -17.27 -61.63 -23.16
N ASP A 296 -16.08 -61.64 -22.52
CA ASP A 296 -14.89 -62.51 -22.71
C ASP A 296 -14.18 -62.65 -24.10
N GLY A 297 -12.90 -63.08 -24.20
CA GLY A 297 -11.85 -63.22 -23.18
C GLY A 297 -10.56 -63.99 -23.58
N SER A 298 -9.39 -63.46 -23.16
CA SER A 298 -8.15 -64.16 -22.71
C SER A 298 -7.26 -65.08 -23.61
N GLY A 299 -5.94 -65.01 -23.37
CA GLY A 299 -4.91 -66.05 -23.61
C GLY A 299 -3.85 -65.72 -24.70
N ASN A 300 -2.55 -66.05 -24.58
CA ASN A 300 -1.70 -66.69 -23.54
C ASN A 300 -0.19 -66.39 -23.90
N HIS A 301 0.93 -66.85 -23.31
CA HIS A 301 1.32 -67.99 -22.43
C HIS A 301 2.72 -67.70 -21.77
N ASP A 302 3.00 -68.31 -20.60
CA ASP A 302 4.27 -68.80 -19.97
C ASP A 302 5.65 -68.09 -20.11
N GLY A 303 6.57 -68.12 -19.12
CA GLY A 303 6.46 -68.61 -17.72
C GLY A 303 7.77 -69.12 -17.04
N GLY A 304 7.81 -69.10 -15.69
CA GLY A 304 8.72 -69.85 -14.78
C GLY A 304 10.14 -69.29 -14.50
N MET A 305 10.92 -69.76 -13.51
CA MET A 305 10.64 -70.38 -12.18
C MET A 305 11.94 -70.58 -11.37
N ASP A 306 11.85 -70.65 -10.03
CA ASP A 306 12.85 -71.11 -9.02
C ASP A 306 14.19 -70.32 -8.85
N GLY A 307 14.79 -70.14 -7.66
CA GLY A 307 14.37 -70.50 -6.28
C GLY A 307 15.44 -70.26 -5.18
N ASP A 308 15.04 -70.51 -3.92
CA ASP A 308 15.81 -70.77 -2.67
C ASP A 308 16.74 -69.73 -1.98
N HIS A 309 16.42 -69.45 -0.69
CA HIS A 309 17.21 -69.50 0.58
C HIS A 309 18.74 -69.13 0.61
N ASP A 310 19.34 -68.63 1.71
CA ASP A 310 19.08 -68.78 3.16
C ASP A 310 19.70 -67.63 4.02
N MET A 311 19.63 -67.71 5.37
CA MET A 311 20.01 -66.64 6.33
C MET A 311 21.44 -66.69 6.93
N GLY A 312 21.88 -65.52 7.45
CA GLY A 312 22.88 -65.38 8.54
C GLY A 312 24.36 -65.33 8.14
N ASP A 313 25.28 -64.88 8.99
CA ASP A 313 25.20 -64.18 10.29
C ASP A 313 26.50 -63.36 10.54
N GLY A 314 26.63 -62.66 11.68
CA GLY A 314 27.94 -62.12 12.13
C GLY A 314 27.92 -60.71 12.74
N SER A 315 27.88 -60.62 14.08
CA SER A 315 28.08 -59.39 14.86
C SER A 315 29.57 -59.11 15.15
N GLY A 316 29.96 -57.84 15.31
CA GLY A 316 31.26 -57.47 15.86
C GLY A 316 31.42 -55.97 16.11
N ASP A 317 31.33 -55.56 17.38
CA ASP A 317 31.48 -54.17 17.83
C ASP A 317 32.93 -53.67 17.67
N HIS A 318 33.13 -52.35 17.58
CA HIS A 318 34.15 -51.62 18.35
C HIS A 318 33.77 -50.16 18.56
N ASP A 319 34.29 -49.57 19.64
CA ASP A 319 33.86 -48.34 20.29
C ASP A 319 34.99 -47.30 20.44
N GLY A 320 34.66 -46.00 20.50
CA GLY A 320 35.50 -44.99 21.18
C GLY A 320 35.67 -43.60 20.54
N GLY A 321 35.09 -42.57 21.18
CA GLY A 321 35.38 -41.13 20.99
C GLY A 321 34.48 -40.45 19.94
N MET A 322 33.61 -39.45 20.20
CA MET A 322 33.56 -38.29 21.13
C MET A 322 34.35 -37.05 20.70
N ASP A 323 33.71 -35.89 20.96
CA ASP A 323 34.00 -34.51 20.51
C ASP A 323 33.97 -34.28 18.98
N GLY A 324 33.31 -33.23 18.46
CA GLY A 324 32.48 -32.23 19.16
C GLY A 324 32.39 -30.92 18.37
N GLY A 325 31.18 -30.51 18.01
CA GLY A 325 30.86 -29.30 17.26
C GLY A 325 29.35 -29.18 17.15
N HIS A 326 28.81 -27.96 17.18
CA HIS A 326 27.36 -27.74 17.16
C HIS A 326 26.82 -27.71 15.73
N ASP A 327 25.59 -28.18 15.62
CA ASP A 327 24.73 -28.16 14.45
C ASP A 327 23.70 -27.06 14.76
N MET A 328 23.81 -25.92 14.10
CA MET A 328 22.73 -24.93 14.03
C MET A 328 22.08 -25.17 12.66
N GLY A 329 20.77 -25.38 12.64
CA GLY A 329 20.08 -25.60 11.36
C GLY A 329 19.95 -24.27 10.63
N ASP A 330 20.43 -24.20 9.39
CA ASP A 330 19.82 -23.26 8.44
C ASP A 330 18.39 -23.71 8.15
N GLY A 331 17.49 -22.74 7.97
CA GLY A 331 16.15 -22.99 7.48
C GLY A 331 16.21 -23.14 5.96
N GLY A 332 15.89 -24.32 5.43
CA GLY A 332 15.96 -24.55 3.99
C GLY A 332 14.75 -23.97 3.26
N HIS A 333 14.92 -22.84 2.58
CA HIS A 333 13.92 -22.26 1.66
C HIS A 333 14.05 -22.92 0.27
N ASP A 334 13.00 -23.61 -0.16
CA ASP A 334 13.00 -24.55 -1.29
C ASP A 334 12.75 -23.83 -2.65
N HIS A 335 13.61 -22.88 -3.04
CA HIS A 335 13.51 -22.15 -4.32
C HIS A 335 13.83 -23.05 -5.53
N ALA A 336 12.81 -23.79 -5.99
CA ALA A 336 12.91 -24.80 -7.03
C ALA A 336 13.04 -24.24 -8.46
N ASN A 337 14.09 -23.46 -8.75
CA ASN A 337 14.29 -22.82 -10.06
C ASN A 337 15.25 -23.59 -11.00
N GLY A 338 14.83 -23.77 -12.25
CA GLY A 338 15.23 -24.92 -13.09
C GLY A 338 16.37 -24.75 -14.11
N ASP A 339 17.53 -24.20 -13.76
CA ASP A 339 18.80 -24.57 -14.45
C ASP A 339 20.01 -24.53 -13.50
N ASP A 340 20.40 -25.75 -13.08
CA ASP A 340 21.45 -26.02 -12.08
C ASP A 340 22.81 -26.33 -12.74
N SER A 341 23.06 -25.79 -13.94
CA SER A 341 24.33 -25.95 -14.66
C SER A 341 25.41 -24.97 -14.21
N VAL A 342 25.76 -25.01 -12.91
CA VAL A 342 26.95 -24.31 -12.38
C VAL A 342 28.20 -24.73 -13.16
N TYR A 343 28.90 -23.76 -13.75
CA TYR A 343 30.10 -24.01 -14.54
C TYR A 343 31.30 -24.35 -13.64
N ASP A 344 31.89 -25.54 -13.82
CA ASP A 344 33.19 -25.90 -13.23
C ASP A 344 34.23 -24.80 -13.57
N GLN A 345 34.80 -24.14 -12.55
CA GLN A 345 35.72 -23.02 -12.76
C GLN A 345 36.99 -23.45 -13.52
N PRO A 346 37.36 -22.74 -14.60
CA PRO A 346 38.45 -23.14 -15.49
C PRO A 346 39.82 -23.18 -14.80
N MET A 347 40.58 -24.25 -15.02
CA MET A 347 41.93 -24.45 -14.46
C MET A 347 43.08 -24.23 -15.47
N THR A 348 42.76 -24.04 -16.74
CA THR A 348 43.71 -23.82 -17.84
C THR A 348 43.21 -22.76 -18.80
N ALA A 349 44.12 -22.11 -19.55
CA ALA A 349 43.75 -21.07 -20.52
C ALA A 349 42.80 -21.59 -21.61
N GLU A 350 42.96 -22.85 -22.06
CA GLU A 350 42.03 -23.47 -23.00
C GLU A 350 40.63 -23.75 -22.41
N GLU A 351 40.49 -23.78 -21.08
CA GLU A 351 39.21 -23.83 -20.36
C GLU A 351 38.67 -22.41 -20.10
N GLU A 352 39.52 -21.41 -19.80
CA GLU A 352 39.14 -19.99 -19.68
C GLU A 352 38.56 -19.45 -21.00
N ASP A 353 39.24 -19.71 -22.14
CA ASP A 353 38.75 -19.41 -23.50
C ASP A 353 37.34 -19.97 -23.74
N ALA A 354 37.07 -21.18 -23.21
CA ALA A 354 35.80 -21.89 -23.42
C ALA A 354 34.70 -21.42 -22.47
N PHE A 355 35.03 -21.17 -21.21
CA PHE A 355 34.13 -20.63 -20.18
C PHE A 355 33.64 -19.24 -20.57
N VAL A 356 34.55 -18.31 -20.91
CA VAL A 356 34.17 -16.95 -21.33
C VAL A 356 33.38 -16.97 -22.63
N ALA A 357 33.68 -17.90 -23.55
CA ALA A 357 32.88 -18.07 -24.77
C ALA A 357 31.49 -18.66 -24.50
N ALA A 358 31.30 -19.44 -23.44
CA ALA A 358 30.00 -19.97 -23.03
C ALA A 358 29.13 -18.87 -22.41
N VAL A 359 29.63 -18.24 -21.33
CA VAL A 359 28.91 -17.20 -20.58
C VAL A 359 28.54 -16.01 -21.45
N LYS A 360 29.45 -15.55 -22.32
CA LYS A 360 29.17 -14.47 -23.29
C LYS A 360 28.23 -14.87 -24.45
N SER A 361 27.75 -16.12 -24.48
CA SER A 361 26.82 -16.64 -25.48
C SER A 361 25.49 -17.13 -24.90
N GLU A 362 25.33 -17.11 -23.58
CA GLU A 362 24.03 -17.30 -22.92
C GLU A 362 23.07 -16.17 -23.32
N PRO A 363 21.76 -16.45 -23.48
CA PRO A 363 20.75 -15.40 -23.63
C PRO A 363 20.84 -14.45 -22.43
N ASP A 364 20.64 -13.15 -22.65
CA ASP A 364 20.67 -12.20 -21.54
C ASP A 364 19.48 -12.38 -20.59
N HIS A 365 18.30 -12.67 -21.14
CA HIS A 365 17.12 -13.21 -20.44
C HIS A 365 17.12 -14.75 -20.43
N SER A 366 18.20 -15.38 -19.93
CA SER A 366 18.33 -16.84 -19.79
C SER A 366 17.45 -17.40 -18.66
N GLY A 367 16.13 -17.22 -18.80
CA GLY A 367 15.17 -17.47 -17.74
C GLY A 367 13.79 -16.95 -18.12
N HIS A 368 13.14 -17.57 -19.10
CA HIS A 368 11.70 -17.39 -19.42
C HIS A 368 10.80 -17.98 -18.30
N ALA A 369 11.11 -17.60 -17.06
CA ALA A 369 10.59 -18.15 -15.80
C ALA A 369 10.64 -17.08 -14.69
N ALA A 370 11.56 -16.12 -14.74
CA ALA A 370 11.49 -14.93 -13.89
C ALA A 370 10.24 -14.12 -14.26
N HIS A 371 9.30 -14.03 -13.32
CA HIS A 371 8.01 -13.35 -13.48
C HIS A 371 7.22 -13.80 -14.73
N ALA A 372 7.26 -15.11 -15.06
CA ALA A 372 6.54 -15.66 -16.22
C ALA A 372 5.00 -15.67 -16.06
N ASP A 373 4.52 -15.18 -14.92
CA ASP A 373 3.15 -14.92 -14.49
C ASP A 373 2.79 -13.42 -14.43
N ASP A 374 3.78 -12.51 -14.57
CA ASP A 374 3.61 -11.05 -14.55
C ASP A 374 4.37 -10.41 -15.73
N ASP A 375 3.63 -10.11 -16.81
CA ASP A 375 4.15 -9.48 -18.02
C ASP A 375 4.81 -8.09 -17.77
N MET A 376 4.43 -7.37 -16.70
CA MET A 376 5.01 -6.07 -16.36
C MET A 376 6.39 -6.27 -15.73
N LYS A 377 6.50 -7.09 -14.68
CA LYS A 377 7.78 -7.41 -14.05
C LYS A 377 8.73 -8.09 -15.04
N ALA A 378 8.23 -8.99 -15.89
CA ALA A 378 9.02 -9.60 -16.96
C ALA A 378 9.57 -8.56 -17.98
N MET A 379 8.79 -7.52 -18.30
CA MET A 379 9.23 -6.44 -19.19
C MET A 379 10.28 -5.55 -18.52
N GLU A 380 10.06 -5.12 -17.27
CA GLU A 380 11.04 -4.35 -16.48
C GLU A 380 12.35 -5.12 -16.30
N HIS A 381 12.25 -6.43 -16.01
CA HIS A 381 13.39 -7.34 -15.89
C HIS A 381 14.18 -7.44 -17.20
N GLY A 382 13.48 -7.52 -18.34
CA GLY A 382 14.08 -7.46 -19.67
C GLY A 382 14.87 -6.17 -19.92
N GLN A 383 14.28 -5.01 -19.57
CA GLN A 383 14.91 -3.70 -19.75
C GLN A 383 16.23 -3.56 -18.98
N LEU A 384 16.30 -3.99 -17.72
CA LEU A 384 17.54 -3.91 -16.95
C LEU A 384 18.66 -4.74 -17.59
N LEU A 385 18.37 -5.98 -17.99
CA LEU A 385 19.40 -6.87 -18.53
C LEU A 385 19.86 -6.47 -19.94
N ASP A 386 19.01 -5.78 -20.72
CA ASP A 386 19.37 -5.15 -22.00
C ASP A 386 20.35 -3.96 -21.86
N LEU A 387 20.41 -3.31 -20.68
CA LEU A 387 21.46 -2.31 -20.39
C LEU A 387 22.84 -2.96 -20.20
N VAL A 388 22.87 -4.20 -19.71
CA VAL A 388 24.08 -4.94 -19.28
C VAL A 388 24.31 -6.29 -19.99
N PRO A 389 24.27 -6.36 -21.33
CA PRO A 389 24.31 -7.63 -22.04
C PRO A 389 25.66 -8.36 -21.91
N ARG A 390 25.62 -9.63 -21.51
CA ARG A 390 26.77 -10.54 -21.35
C ARG A 390 27.64 -10.56 -22.60
N SER A 391 27.01 -10.50 -23.78
CA SER A 391 27.71 -10.48 -25.07
C SER A 391 28.66 -9.28 -25.27
N GLU A 392 28.41 -8.15 -24.60
CA GLU A 392 29.26 -6.95 -24.66
C GLU A 392 30.33 -6.87 -23.56
N ALA A 393 30.30 -7.75 -22.55
CA ALA A 393 31.24 -7.72 -21.42
C ALA A 393 32.72 -7.64 -21.87
N THR A 394 33.45 -6.65 -21.36
CA THR A 394 34.85 -6.37 -21.71
C THR A 394 35.86 -7.02 -20.76
N HIS A 395 35.39 -7.31 -19.55
CA HIS A 395 36.08 -8.02 -18.47
C HIS A 395 35.11 -9.05 -17.90
N VAL A 396 35.59 -10.26 -17.66
CA VAL A 396 34.79 -11.38 -17.16
C VAL A 396 35.59 -12.07 -16.05
N ALA A 397 34.98 -12.25 -14.89
CA ALA A 397 35.57 -13.04 -13.81
C ALA A 397 35.53 -14.53 -14.20
N VAL A 398 36.60 -15.28 -13.93
CA VAL A 398 36.77 -16.69 -14.37
C VAL A 398 37.02 -17.66 -13.23
N ARG A 399 37.00 -17.19 -11.99
CA ARG A 399 37.15 -17.94 -10.73
C ARG A 399 36.93 -17.01 -9.55
N ASP A 400 36.71 -17.59 -8.38
CA ASP A 400 36.62 -16.82 -7.14
C ASP A 400 37.94 -16.10 -6.82
N GLY A 401 37.86 -14.90 -6.25
CA GLY A 401 39.03 -14.15 -5.82
C GLY A 401 38.78 -12.66 -5.60
N ASP A 402 39.82 -11.99 -5.10
CA ASP A 402 39.79 -10.54 -4.88
C ASP A 402 39.77 -9.79 -6.22
N TRP A 403 39.01 -8.69 -6.30
CA TRP A 403 38.83 -7.86 -7.51
C TRP A 403 40.18 -7.35 -8.04
N PHE A 404 41.14 -7.08 -7.16
CA PHE A 404 42.45 -6.54 -7.52
C PHE A 404 43.54 -7.61 -7.75
N ASP A 405 43.22 -8.91 -7.68
CA ASP A 405 44.11 -9.97 -8.20
C ASP A 405 43.86 -10.20 -9.71
N PRO A 406 44.88 -10.05 -10.59
CA PRO A 406 44.78 -10.48 -11.98
C PRO A 406 44.33 -11.93 -12.18
N ASN A 407 44.52 -12.84 -11.23
CA ASN A 407 44.09 -14.24 -11.37
C ASN A 407 42.56 -14.41 -11.43
N THR A 408 41.78 -13.48 -10.87
CA THR A 408 40.31 -13.47 -10.87
C THR A 408 39.74 -13.26 -12.28
N TRP A 409 40.48 -12.58 -13.16
CA TRP A 409 39.99 -12.05 -14.43
C TRP A 409 40.56 -12.73 -15.67
N TYR A 410 39.73 -12.90 -16.70
CA TYR A 410 40.14 -13.39 -18.02
C TYR A 410 41.32 -12.57 -18.59
N GLU A 411 42.30 -13.27 -19.21
CA GLU A 411 43.58 -12.72 -19.71
C GLU A 411 44.45 -11.97 -18.66
N GLY A 412 44.09 -12.00 -17.37
CA GLY A 412 44.79 -11.25 -16.32
C GLY A 412 44.43 -9.76 -16.28
N ARG A 413 43.24 -9.38 -16.78
CA ARG A 413 42.80 -7.99 -16.90
C ARG A 413 41.84 -7.58 -15.77
N ILE A 414 42.39 -6.96 -14.72
CA ILE A 414 41.60 -6.18 -13.74
C ILE A 414 40.83 -5.09 -14.52
N PRO A 415 39.53 -4.85 -14.24
CA PRO A 415 38.75 -3.78 -14.86
C PRO A 415 39.40 -2.40 -14.80
N ASP A 416 39.35 -1.67 -15.92
CA ASP A 416 39.86 -0.30 -16.11
C ASP A 416 38.74 0.66 -16.58
N ALA A 417 39.01 1.97 -16.63
CA ALA A 417 37.98 2.97 -16.94
C ALA A 417 37.24 2.71 -18.27
N GLY A 418 35.90 2.72 -18.21
CA GLY A 418 35.01 2.36 -19.32
C GLY A 418 34.75 0.85 -19.46
N ALA A 419 35.18 0.02 -18.49
CA ALA A 419 34.88 -1.40 -18.48
C ALA A 419 33.37 -1.69 -18.40
N LYS A 420 32.90 -2.59 -19.26
CA LYS A 420 31.73 -3.44 -18.98
C LYS A 420 32.22 -4.71 -18.29
N VAL A 421 31.82 -4.94 -17.05
CA VAL A 421 32.27 -6.03 -16.17
C VAL A 421 31.15 -7.07 -16.03
N LEU A 422 31.51 -8.34 -15.98
CA LEU A 422 30.61 -9.46 -15.73
C LEU A 422 31.19 -10.42 -14.69
N ILE A 423 30.43 -10.69 -13.63
CA ILE A 423 30.66 -11.73 -12.63
C ILE A 423 29.64 -12.85 -12.90
N PRO A 424 30.04 -14.01 -13.45
CA PRO A 424 29.11 -15.08 -13.83
C PRO A 424 28.52 -15.86 -12.65
N LYS A 425 27.39 -16.55 -12.87
CA LYS A 425 26.81 -17.52 -11.91
C LYS A 425 27.85 -18.57 -11.49
N GLY A 426 28.03 -18.75 -10.17
CA GLY A 426 29.04 -19.66 -9.61
C GLY A 426 30.46 -19.09 -9.54
N VAL A 427 30.61 -17.76 -9.60
CA VAL A 427 31.86 -17.03 -9.33
C VAL A 427 31.60 -15.93 -8.30
N SER A 428 32.44 -15.88 -7.26
CA SER A 428 32.36 -14.90 -6.16
C SER A 428 33.56 -13.96 -6.18
N VAL A 429 33.33 -12.66 -6.33
CA VAL A 429 34.39 -11.65 -6.43
C VAL A 429 34.34 -10.69 -5.25
N ARG A 430 35.42 -10.64 -4.46
CA ARG A 430 35.55 -9.76 -3.30
C ARG A 430 36.20 -8.43 -3.67
N TYR A 431 35.51 -7.32 -3.50
CA TYR A 431 36.03 -5.97 -3.72
C TYR A 431 36.80 -5.47 -2.49
N ASP A 432 38.12 -5.25 -2.61
CA ASP A 432 39.00 -5.06 -1.44
C ASP A 432 40.02 -3.90 -1.53
N GLY A 433 39.63 -2.82 -2.20
CA GLY A 433 40.41 -1.57 -2.21
C GLY A 433 39.69 -0.40 -2.88
N GLU A 434 40.39 0.73 -2.99
CA GLU A 434 39.91 1.97 -3.60
C GLU A 434 40.22 2.05 -5.11
N SER A 435 39.26 2.54 -5.92
CA SER A 435 39.47 2.84 -7.35
C SER A 435 38.77 4.13 -7.79
N ASP A 436 39.52 5.00 -8.48
CA ASP A 436 38.99 6.16 -9.23
C ASP A 436 38.79 5.83 -10.74
N GLU A 437 38.94 4.56 -11.16
CA GLU A 437 38.71 4.15 -12.55
C GLU A 437 37.20 3.97 -12.80
N SER A 438 36.53 5.00 -13.36
CA SER A 438 35.09 4.98 -13.67
C SER A 438 34.70 3.81 -14.58
N LEU A 439 34.02 2.82 -14.03
CA LEU A 439 33.46 1.67 -14.76
C LEU A 439 32.21 2.10 -15.55
N PHE A 440 31.90 1.42 -16.66
CA PHE A 440 30.67 1.71 -17.42
C PHE A 440 29.50 0.83 -16.96
N THR A 441 29.69 -0.48 -16.86
CA THR A 441 28.68 -1.37 -16.27
C THR A 441 29.31 -2.45 -15.40
N VAL A 442 28.62 -2.85 -14.34
CA VAL A 442 28.94 -4.03 -13.53
C VAL A 442 27.72 -4.94 -13.49
N ARG A 443 27.79 -6.12 -14.12
CA ARG A 443 26.76 -7.16 -14.02
C ARG A 443 27.17 -8.25 -13.05
N VAL A 444 26.27 -8.57 -12.13
CA VAL A 444 26.43 -9.61 -11.12
C VAL A 444 25.39 -10.70 -11.38
N ASP A 445 25.82 -11.83 -11.92
CA ASP A 445 25.05 -13.07 -12.04
C ASP A 445 25.50 -14.15 -11.02
N GLY A 446 26.63 -13.90 -10.35
CA GLY A 446 27.17 -14.64 -9.21
C GLY A 446 27.22 -13.76 -7.96
N GLU A 447 28.34 -13.70 -7.23
CA GLU A 447 28.44 -12.90 -6.00
C GLU A 447 29.43 -11.74 -6.15
N LEU A 448 29.04 -10.55 -5.69
CA LEU A 448 29.92 -9.41 -5.46
C LEU A 448 29.89 -9.02 -3.98
N SER A 449 30.93 -9.39 -3.24
CA SER A 449 31.10 -9.07 -1.82
C SER A 449 32.11 -7.93 -1.61
N PHE A 450 31.94 -7.09 -0.58
CA PHE A 450 32.86 -5.98 -0.26
C PHE A 450 33.65 -6.25 1.02
N ALA A 451 34.89 -5.75 1.08
CA ALA A 451 35.74 -5.87 2.26
C ALA A 451 35.21 -5.03 3.44
N THR A 452 34.93 -5.70 4.55
CA THR A 452 34.45 -5.11 5.82
C THR A 452 35.57 -4.62 6.74
N ASP A 453 36.82 -4.95 6.42
CA ASP A 453 38.03 -4.74 7.23
C ASP A 453 39.10 -3.85 6.56
N THR A 454 38.79 -3.20 5.43
CA THR A 454 39.69 -2.32 4.67
C THR A 454 38.85 -1.37 3.80
N ASP A 455 39.28 -0.12 3.67
CA ASP A 455 38.58 0.90 2.88
C ASP A 455 38.39 0.47 1.41
N THR A 456 37.15 0.58 0.93
CA THR A 456 36.75 0.24 -0.44
C THR A 456 36.05 1.41 -1.12
N LYS A 457 36.31 1.60 -2.41
CA LYS A 457 35.65 2.62 -3.23
C LYS A 457 35.51 2.16 -4.68
N MET A 458 34.26 2.08 -5.17
CA MET A 458 33.95 1.81 -6.57
C MET A 458 33.30 3.04 -7.23
N LEU A 459 33.88 3.51 -8.33
CA LEU A 459 33.29 4.53 -9.22
C LEU A 459 32.74 3.84 -10.47
N LEU A 460 31.44 3.98 -10.75
CA LEU A 460 30.76 3.32 -11.87
C LEU A 460 29.55 4.11 -12.37
N ASP A 461 29.13 3.87 -13.61
CA ASP A 461 27.82 4.36 -14.09
C ASP A 461 26.67 3.47 -13.59
N THR A 462 26.59 2.20 -14.01
CA THR A 462 25.46 1.29 -13.68
C THR A 462 25.91 -0.06 -13.10
N MET A 463 25.34 -0.47 -11.95
CA MET A 463 25.37 -1.86 -11.46
C MET A 463 24.01 -2.52 -11.67
N ALA A 464 24.03 -3.77 -12.14
CA ALA A 464 22.84 -4.61 -12.29
C ALA A 464 23.11 -6.00 -11.71
N ILE A 465 22.35 -6.37 -10.68
CA ILE A 465 22.34 -7.71 -10.10
C ILE A 465 21.15 -8.46 -10.72
N SER A 466 21.37 -9.65 -11.27
CA SER A 466 20.29 -10.47 -11.84
C SER A 466 19.67 -11.41 -10.79
N THR A 467 18.58 -12.11 -11.13
CA THR A 467 17.85 -13.03 -10.23
C THR A 467 18.62 -14.29 -9.80
N SER A 468 19.90 -14.42 -10.16
CA SER A 468 20.81 -15.41 -9.57
C SER A 468 22.06 -14.79 -8.94
N GLY A 469 22.10 -13.46 -8.84
CA GLY A 469 23.20 -12.71 -8.30
C GLY A 469 22.98 -12.28 -6.85
N ARG A 470 24.06 -12.02 -6.13
CA ARG A 470 24.09 -11.55 -4.74
C ARG A 470 25.03 -10.35 -4.60
N LEU A 471 24.59 -9.30 -3.92
CA LEU A 471 25.42 -8.17 -3.48
C LEU A 471 25.56 -8.23 -1.96
N GLU A 472 26.80 -8.35 -1.47
CA GLU A 472 27.11 -8.34 -0.04
C GLU A 472 28.00 -7.14 0.30
N ILE A 473 27.57 -6.27 1.22
CA ILE A 473 28.36 -5.15 1.74
C ILE A 473 28.42 -5.26 3.27
N GLY A 474 29.00 -6.37 3.73
CA GLY A 474 28.94 -6.81 5.12
C GLY A 474 27.60 -7.45 5.46
N THR A 475 27.60 -8.23 6.54
CA THR A 475 26.48 -9.04 7.02
C THR A 475 26.10 -8.65 8.45
N GLU A 476 24.97 -9.11 8.98
CA GLU A 476 24.59 -8.82 10.38
C GLU A 476 25.67 -9.27 11.39
N ASP A 477 26.22 -10.47 11.18
CA ASP A 477 27.26 -11.10 12.00
C ASP A 477 28.66 -10.48 11.76
N ASN A 478 28.85 -9.77 10.64
CA ASN A 478 30.11 -9.14 10.23
C ASN A 478 29.89 -7.87 9.35
N PRO A 479 29.48 -6.74 9.95
CA PRO A 479 29.23 -5.48 9.23
C PRO A 479 30.54 -4.73 8.87
N VAL A 480 30.44 -3.76 7.95
CA VAL A 480 31.55 -2.85 7.61
C VAL A 480 31.93 -2.00 8.82
N GLN A 481 33.17 -2.15 9.29
CA GLN A 481 33.66 -1.62 10.57
C GLN A 481 33.59 -0.08 10.66
N ASP A 482 33.40 0.47 11.87
CA ASP A 482 33.18 1.92 12.10
C ASP A 482 34.36 2.82 11.66
N ASP A 483 35.59 2.30 11.69
CA ASP A 483 36.79 2.98 11.19
C ASP A 483 37.18 2.60 9.74
N VAL A 484 36.27 1.95 9.00
CA VAL A 484 36.38 1.59 7.57
C VAL A 484 35.30 2.31 6.75
N ARG A 485 35.51 2.50 5.44
CA ARG A 485 34.48 2.96 4.49
C ARG A 485 34.25 1.97 3.34
N ALA A 486 33.00 1.89 2.90
CA ALA A 486 32.59 1.23 1.65
C ALA A 486 31.79 2.22 0.80
N GLU A 487 32.48 2.83 -0.18
CA GLU A 487 31.94 3.88 -1.05
C GLU A 487 31.52 3.31 -2.42
N ILE A 488 30.25 3.49 -2.80
CA ILE A 488 29.75 3.26 -4.16
C ILE A 488 29.34 4.61 -4.76
N VAL A 489 30.18 5.12 -5.66
CA VAL A 489 30.00 6.44 -6.27
C VAL A 489 29.50 6.29 -7.70
N ILE A 490 28.33 6.87 -7.96
CA ILE A 490 27.66 6.82 -9.26
C ILE A 490 28.17 7.95 -10.15
N ALA A 491 28.93 7.60 -11.18
CA ALA A 491 29.74 8.48 -12.01
C ALA A 491 28.90 9.46 -12.86
N ASN A 492 29.29 10.74 -12.86
CA ASN A 492 28.64 11.77 -13.66
C ASN A 492 29.25 11.80 -15.08
N ASN A 493 28.81 10.86 -15.92
CA ASN A 493 29.16 10.85 -17.34
C ASN A 493 28.35 11.87 -18.19
N GLY A 494 27.56 12.74 -17.57
CA GLY A 494 26.63 13.67 -18.22
C GLY A 494 25.37 12.99 -18.76
N ASP A 495 24.78 13.59 -19.80
CA ASP A 495 23.52 13.16 -20.43
C ASP A 495 23.53 11.67 -20.80
N ILE A 496 22.46 10.94 -20.44
CA ILE A 496 22.27 9.52 -20.78
C ILE A 496 22.05 9.37 -22.30
N ASP A 497 22.69 8.36 -22.92
CA ASP A 497 22.45 8.03 -24.33
C ASP A 497 21.14 7.25 -24.46
N VAL A 498 20.06 7.94 -24.83
CA VAL A 498 18.72 7.34 -25.08
C VAL A 498 18.69 6.33 -26.24
N GLY A 499 19.79 6.16 -26.97
CA GLY A 499 19.99 5.07 -27.93
C GLY A 499 20.54 3.77 -27.31
N TRP A 500 21.02 3.81 -26.07
CA TRP A 500 21.37 2.65 -25.22
C TRP A 500 20.31 2.42 -24.16
N ASP A 501 19.85 3.49 -23.51
CA ASP A 501 18.85 3.46 -22.42
C ASP A 501 17.60 4.27 -22.80
N PRO A 502 16.64 3.66 -23.51
CA PRO A 502 15.44 4.36 -23.99
C PRO A 502 14.42 4.67 -22.88
N THR A 503 14.59 4.13 -21.66
CA THR A 503 13.66 4.32 -20.55
C THR A 503 14.26 5.07 -19.35
N LEU A 504 15.45 5.64 -19.53
CA LEU A 504 16.25 6.31 -18.50
C LEU A 504 16.36 5.47 -17.22
N LEU A 505 16.49 4.13 -17.35
CA LEU A 505 16.63 3.18 -16.25
C LEU A 505 18.09 3.04 -15.78
N SER A 506 19.08 3.42 -16.59
CA SER A 506 20.51 3.28 -16.26
C SER A 506 21.00 4.24 -15.16
N ARG A 507 22.30 4.23 -14.88
CA ARG A 507 22.99 5.02 -13.85
C ARG A 507 22.40 4.88 -12.44
N GLY A 508 22.93 3.91 -11.70
CA GLY A 508 22.48 3.54 -10.37
C GLY A 508 22.95 2.14 -9.95
N VAL A 509 22.46 1.67 -8.80
CA VAL A 509 22.54 0.25 -8.39
C VAL A 509 21.13 -0.31 -8.44
N ILE A 510 20.94 -1.37 -9.24
CA ILE A 510 19.62 -1.98 -9.47
C ILE A 510 19.74 -3.49 -9.26
N SER A 511 18.93 -4.05 -8.36
CA SER A 511 18.97 -5.48 -8.03
C SER A 511 17.66 -6.19 -8.35
N HIS A 512 17.74 -7.34 -9.03
CA HIS A 512 16.72 -8.39 -8.96
C HIS A 512 17.16 -9.60 -8.10
N GLY A 513 18.31 -9.51 -7.45
CA GLY A 513 18.85 -10.58 -6.62
C GLY A 513 19.02 -10.13 -5.18
N GLU A 514 19.49 -11.08 -4.36
CA GLU A 514 19.80 -10.90 -2.95
C GLU A 514 20.71 -9.68 -2.72
N ALA A 515 20.35 -8.85 -1.74
CA ALA A 515 21.10 -7.66 -1.38
C ALA A 515 21.22 -7.51 0.15
N GLU A 516 22.38 -7.90 0.68
CA GLU A 516 22.72 -7.82 2.11
C GLU A 516 23.75 -6.70 2.32
N ILE A 517 23.38 -5.62 3.02
CA ILE A 517 24.18 -4.40 3.14
C ILE A 517 24.21 -3.96 4.60
N HIS A 518 25.27 -4.27 5.36
CA HIS A 518 25.36 -3.96 6.78
C HIS A 518 26.54 -3.04 7.11
N GLY A 519 26.24 -1.76 7.34
CA GLY A 519 27.15 -0.79 7.94
C GLY A 519 27.27 -0.91 9.46
N ALA A 520 28.19 -0.14 10.05
CA ALA A 520 28.41 -0.11 11.48
C ALA A 520 27.22 0.52 12.22
N ALA A 521 26.59 -0.25 13.12
CA ALA A 521 25.47 0.20 13.92
C ALA A 521 25.78 1.48 14.73
N LYS A 522 24.88 2.46 14.67
CA LYS A 522 24.96 3.77 15.34
C LYS A 522 23.59 4.18 15.85
N THR A 523 23.53 4.91 16.96
CA THR A 523 22.29 5.61 17.36
C THR A 523 21.87 6.58 16.24
N ALA A 524 20.75 6.34 15.58
CA ALA A 524 20.30 7.14 14.43
C ALA A 524 20.11 8.63 14.81
N TYR A 525 19.34 8.89 15.86
CA TYR A 525 19.12 10.24 16.41
C TYR A 525 18.86 10.20 17.92
N THR A 526 18.85 11.37 18.57
CA THR A 526 18.41 11.51 19.98
C THR A 526 17.89 12.92 20.28
N LYS A 527 17.14 13.10 21.38
CA LYS A 527 16.64 14.40 21.86
C LYS A 527 17.78 15.23 22.48
N VAL A 528 17.65 16.56 22.50
CA VAL A 528 18.54 17.43 23.30
C VAL A 528 18.15 17.43 24.78
N ALA A 529 19.13 17.39 25.69
CA ALA A 529 18.90 17.50 27.14
C ALA A 529 18.49 18.92 27.58
N ALA A 530 18.84 19.91 26.77
CA ALA A 530 18.43 21.31 26.89
C ALA A 530 18.61 21.98 25.51
N ALA A 531 17.69 22.88 25.16
CA ALA A 531 17.71 23.63 23.90
C ALA A 531 19.06 24.35 23.64
N PRO A 532 19.79 24.01 22.57
CA PRO A 532 20.95 24.78 22.11
C PRO A 532 20.54 26.17 21.58
N MET A 533 21.35 27.20 21.83
CA MET A 533 21.03 28.59 21.46
C MET A 533 21.98 29.16 20.40
N ALA A 534 21.55 30.22 19.72
CA ALA A 534 22.30 30.87 18.66
C ALA A 534 23.65 31.40 19.18
N GLY A 535 24.74 30.86 18.65
CA GLY A 535 26.11 31.17 19.05
C GLY A 535 26.74 30.19 20.06
N ASP A 536 26.01 29.16 20.52
CA ASP A 536 26.60 28.03 21.24
C ASP A 536 27.40 27.13 20.28
N ASN A 537 28.32 26.34 20.84
CA ASN A 537 29.22 25.42 20.11
C ASN A 537 29.31 24.02 20.76
N GLU A 538 28.49 23.76 21.77
CA GLU A 538 28.35 22.48 22.46
C GLU A 538 26.86 22.12 22.48
N ILE A 539 26.52 20.91 22.07
CA ILE A 539 25.17 20.34 22.14
C ILE A 539 25.17 19.29 23.25
N HIS A 540 24.21 19.39 24.18
CA HIS A 540 24.00 18.40 25.23
C HIS A 540 22.83 17.50 24.82
N LEU A 541 23.13 16.21 24.62
CA LEU A 541 22.17 15.19 24.23
C LEU A 541 21.47 14.64 25.49
N ALA A 542 20.21 14.22 25.35
CA ALA A 542 19.42 13.63 26.43
C ALA A 542 20.12 12.37 26.98
N GLU A 543 20.64 11.55 26.07
CA GLU A 543 21.30 10.28 26.34
C GLU A 543 22.70 10.26 25.71
N THR A 544 23.51 9.24 26.02
CA THR A 544 24.83 9.09 25.38
C THR A 544 24.65 8.23 24.14
N PRO A 545 24.89 8.76 22.93
CA PRO A 545 24.73 7.98 21.70
C PRO A 545 25.87 6.98 21.55
N ASP A 546 25.55 5.83 20.97
CA ASP A 546 26.51 4.80 20.64
C ASP A 546 27.12 5.02 19.25
N ASN A 547 28.42 4.76 19.16
CA ASN A 547 29.25 4.85 17.96
C ASN A 547 29.23 6.20 17.20
N TRP A 548 28.88 7.31 17.85
CA TRP A 548 29.09 8.66 17.31
C TRP A 548 30.56 9.09 17.40
N SER A 549 31.11 9.56 16.29
CA SER A 549 32.55 9.76 16.10
C SER A 549 32.92 11.21 15.73
N VAL A 550 34.21 11.55 15.88
CA VAL A 550 34.73 12.88 15.49
C VAL A 550 34.98 12.90 14.00
N GLY A 551 34.22 13.73 13.28
CA GLY A 551 34.13 13.73 11.83
C GLY A 551 32.72 13.44 11.32
N ASP A 552 31.84 12.87 12.14
CA ASP A 552 30.44 12.61 11.78
C ASP A 552 29.70 13.94 11.51
N THR A 553 28.87 13.94 10.46
CA THR A 553 27.91 15.01 10.16
C THR A 553 26.62 14.75 10.94
N ILE A 554 26.14 15.78 11.63
CA ILE A 554 24.87 15.74 12.37
C ILE A 554 23.95 16.89 11.95
N VAL A 555 22.64 16.64 11.98
CA VAL A 555 21.58 17.64 11.74
C VAL A 555 20.84 17.90 13.03
N LEU A 556 20.91 19.14 13.53
CA LEU A 556 20.11 19.61 14.67
C LEU A 556 18.81 20.24 14.13
N THR A 557 17.66 19.71 14.54
CA THR A 557 16.36 20.17 14.01
C THR A 557 16.02 21.59 14.48
N GLY A 558 15.59 22.46 13.57
CA GLY A 558 15.01 23.76 13.89
C GLY A 558 13.67 23.61 14.62
N THR A 559 13.38 24.45 15.61
CA THR A 559 12.16 24.32 16.42
C THR A 559 11.07 25.35 16.08
N HIS A 560 11.35 26.28 15.17
CA HIS A 560 10.47 27.41 14.84
C HIS A 560 10.03 27.39 13.38
N LYS A 561 8.72 27.44 13.14
CA LYS A 561 8.14 27.39 11.80
C LYS A 561 8.45 28.63 10.96
N THR A 562 9.40 28.49 10.03
CA THR A 562 9.71 29.49 8.99
C THR A 562 8.80 29.31 7.77
N GLY A 563 8.97 28.18 7.06
CA GLY A 563 8.07 27.66 6.04
C GLY A 563 7.49 28.69 5.06
N TRP A 564 6.16 28.70 4.92
CA TRP A 564 5.48 29.47 3.88
C TRP A 564 5.17 30.93 4.26
N THR A 565 5.62 31.89 3.44
CA THR A 565 5.26 33.33 3.56
C THR A 565 4.49 33.84 2.33
N TRP A 566 4.12 35.13 2.35
CA TRP A 566 3.48 35.85 1.25
C TRP A 566 4.22 37.16 0.96
N ASN A 567 5.01 37.20 -0.11
CA ASN A 567 5.86 38.35 -0.47
C ASN A 567 5.06 39.60 -0.93
N GLY A 568 3.76 39.43 -1.22
CA GLY A 568 2.86 40.47 -1.75
C GLY A 568 2.34 40.18 -3.16
N GLN A 569 3.00 39.28 -3.89
CA GLN A 569 2.76 38.86 -5.27
C GLN A 569 2.39 37.36 -5.34
N GLU A 570 3.20 36.50 -4.71
CA GLU A 570 3.03 35.05 -4.63
C GLU A 570 3.31 34.48 -3.22
N LYS A 571 3.13 33.15 -3.09
CA LYS A 571 3.63 32.39 -1.94
C LYS A 571 5.10 32.07 -2.20
N GLU A 572 5.93 32.17 -1.17
CA GLU A 572 7.33 31.72 -1.19
C GLU A 572 7.53 30.75 -0.03
N HIS A 573 8.28 29.67 -0.26
CA HIS A 573 8.82 28.86 0.82
C HIS A 573 10.11 29.52 1.35
N ILE A 574 10.36 29.37 2.65
CA ILE A 574 11.56 29.81 3.34
C ILE A 574 12.14 28.56 4.01
N GLN A 575 13.43 28.33 3.80
CA GLN A 575 14.18 27.26 4.46
C GLN A 575 13.92 27.22 5.97
N SER A 576 13.96 26.00 6.50
CA SER A 576 13.88 25.71 7.94
C SER A 576 15.02 26.33 8.75
N GLN A 577 14.98 26.12 10.07
CA GLN A 577 16.07 26.45 10.98
C GLN A 577 16.91 25.21 11.35
N ASP A 578 16.86 24.15 10.54
CA ASP A 578 17.69 22.97 10.70
C ASP A 578 19.16 23.34 10.47
N GLU A 579 20.07 22.79 11.27
CA GLU A 579 21.50 23.08 11.19
C GLU A 579 22.34 21.81 11.06
N GLU A 580 22.85 21.59 9.85
CA GLU A 580 23.94 20.65 9.59
C GLU A 580 25.27 21.19 10.13
N VAL A 581 25.97 20.37 10.92
CA VAL A 581 27.25 20.67 11.59
C VAL A 581 28.08 19.41 11.75
N VAL A 582 29.41 19.55 11.88
CA VAL A 582 30.33 18.40 12.01
C VAL A 582 30.83 18.24 13.45
N ILE A 583 30.87 17.01 13.96
CA ILE A 583 31.40 16.70 15.29
C ILE A 583 32.92 16.96 15.33
N SER A 584 33.34 17.95 16.11
CA SER A 584 34.76 18.30 16.34
C SER A 584 35.34 17.69 17.62
N ALA A 585 34.49 17.32 18.59
CA ALA A 585 34.81 16.50 19.76
C ALA A 585 33.52 15.88 20.35
N ILE A 586 33.62 14.72 20.99
CA ILE A 586 32.52 14.10 21.75
C ILE A 586 33.05 13.55 23.10
N ASN A 587 32.22 13.60 24.14
CA ASN A 587 32.57 13.14 25.49
C ASN A 587 31.29 12.75 26.28
N GLY A 588 30.82 11.53 26.07
CA GLY A 588 29.48 11.12 26.52
C GLY A 588 28.40 11.90 25.76
N SER A 589 27.27 12.19 26.41
CA SER A 589 26.16 13.00 25.88
C SER A 589 26.47 14.50 25.67
N THR A 590 27.71 14.86 25.32
CA THR A 590 28.09 16.23 24.96
C THR A 590 28.98 16.22 23.72
N VAL A 591 28.47 16.87 22.68
CA VAL A 591 29.08 17.02 21.35
C VAL A 591 29.56 18.46 21.21
N THR A 592 30.79 18.66 20.75
CA THR A 592 31.34 19.97 20.36
C THR A 592 31.38 20.07 18.85
N ILE A 593 30.74 21.08 18.27
CA ILE A 593 30.57 21.23 16.82
C ILE A 593 31.63 22.17 16.20
N ASP A 594 31.89 22.00 14.89
CA ASP A 594 32.95 22.69 14.14
C ASP A 594 32.76 24.21 14.07
N ARG A 595 31.50 24.64 13.99
CA ARG A 595 31.04 26.04 13.94
C ARG A 595 30.07 26.32 15.09
N ALA A 596 29.80 27.59 15.36
CA ALA A 596 28.72 27.95 16.26
C ALA A 596 27.36 27.87 15.55
N LEU A 597 26.30 27.61 16.31
CA LEU A 597 24.92 27.66 15.83
C LEU A 597 24.52 29.09 15.40
N GLN A 598 23.61 29.16 14.45
CA GLN A 598 23.01 30.35 13.87
C GLN A 598 21.61 30.62 14.43
N TYR A 599 20.88 29.59 14.84
CA TYR A 599 19.49 29.67 15.31
C TYR A 599 19.32 29.27 16.79
N ASP A 600 18.18 29.66 17.37
CA ASP A 600 17.77 29.26 18.71
C ASP A 600 16.85 28.04 18.57
N HIS A 601 17.15 26.93 19.25
CA HIS A 601 16.40 25.68 19.16
C HIS A 601 15.54 25.43 20.41
N ASP A 602 14.90 26.48 20.94
CA ASP A 602 13.94 26.38 22.04
C ASP A 602 12.57 25.86 21.59
N ALA A 603 12.01 24.96 22.38
CA ALA A 603 10.66 24.44 22.20
C ALA A 603 9.63 25.26 23.01
N PRO A 604 8.35 25.31 22.59
CA PRO A 604 7.32 26.13 23.25
C PRO A 604 6.84 25.59 24.61
N ARG A 605 7.20 24.35 24.99
CA ARG A 605 6.91 23.73 26.29
C ARG A 605 8.12 22.96 26.84
N ASP A 606 8.18 22.76 28.16
CA ASP A 606 9.29 22.07 28.86
C ASP A 606 9.37 20.55 28.55
N ASP A 607 8.31 19.97 27.99
CA ASP A 607 8.18 18.56 27.57
C ASP A 607 8.58 18.29 26.11
N LEU A 608 8.77 19.34 25.32
CA LEU A 608 9.12 19.28 23.90
C LEU A 608 10.60 19.65 23.69
N SER A 609 11.22 19.16 22.61
CA SER A 609 12.66 19.31 22.40
C SER A 609 13.06 19.19 20.93
N ALA A 610 14.13 19.88 20.52
CA ALA A 610 14.83 19.57 19.28
C ALA A 610 15.43 18.15 19.31
N TYR A 611 15.60 17.57 18.13
CA TYR A 611 16.31 16.32 17.88
C TYR A 611 17.66 16.58 17.21
N VAL A 612 18.57 15.61 17.33
CA VAL A 612 19.87 15.58 16.64
C VAL A 612 20.00 14.24 15.94
N ALA A 613 20.01 14.26 14.61
CA ALA A 613 20.25 13.12 13.74
C ALA A 613 21.73 13.00 13.37
N ASN A 614 22.25 11.78 13.25
CA ASN A 614 23.57 11.50 12.68
C ASN A 614 23.43 10.98 11.26
N MET A 615 24.01 11.70 10.30
CA MET A 615 23.93 11.43 8.86
C MET A 615 25.09 10.58 8.35
N SER A 616 26.08 10.22 9.19
CA SER A 616 27.26 9.48 8.78
C SER A 616 27.12 7.97 8.98
N ARG A 617 27.51 7.20 7.95
CA ARG A 617 27.47 5.74 7.89
C ARG A 617 28.78 5.18 7.30
N SER A 618 29.12 3.91 7.58
CA SER A 618 30.35 3.30 7.01
C SER A 618 30.16 2.82 5.57
N VAL A 619 28.94 2.43 5.19
CA VAL A 619 28.53 2.22 3.79
C VAL A 619 27.89 3.51 3.25
N THR A 620 28.29 3.95 2.05
CA THR A 620 27.73 5.16 1.40
C THR A 620 27.55 4.96 -0.10
N PHE A 621 26.34 5.21 -0.60
CA PHE A 621 26.00 5.36 -2.02
C PHE A 621 25.83 6.85 -2.32
N SER A 622 26.45 7.37 -3.39
CA SER A 622 26.32 8.80 -3.74
C SER A 622 26.47 9.10 -5.23
N SER A 623 25.97 10.25 -5.68
CA SER A 623 26.32 10.79 -7.01
C SER A 623 27.73 11.39 -7.00
N GLU A 624 28.50 11.23 -8.08
CA GLU A 624 29.74 11.98 -8.30
C GLU A 624 29.44 13.50 -8.36
N ASP A 625 30.37 14.32 -7.87
CA ASP A 625 30.21 15.77 -7.61
C ASP A 625 29.05 16.18 -6.66
N GLY A 626 28.24 15.24 -6.16
CA GLY A 626 27.20 15.46 -5.13
C GLY A 626 26.15 16.51 -5.53
N GLU A 627 25.81 17.42 -4.61
CA GLU A 627 24.80 18.48 -4.79
C GLU A 627 25.02 19.31 -6.07
N ALA A 628 26.27 19.40 -6.55
CA ALA A 628 26.63 20.15 -7.74
C ALA A 628 26.29 19.46 -9.07
N THR A 629 25.90 18.18 -9.06
CA THR A 629 25.48 17.42 -10.24
C THR A 629 24.05 17.76 -10.64
N GLU A 630 23.85 18.08 -11.94
CA GLU A 630 22.54 18.39 -12.52
C GLU A 630 21.58 17.20 -12.31
N VAL A 631 20.32 17.47 -11.93
CA VAL A 631 19.40 16.45 -11.39
C VAL A 631 19.28 15.23 -12.31
N HIS A 632 19.11 15.44 -13.63
CA HIS A 632 18.97 14.36 -14.61
C HIS A 632 20.26 13.54 -14.86
N HIS A 633 21.41 13.95 -14.31
CA HIS A 633 22.67 13.20 -14.36
C HIS A 633 22.90 12.31 -13.12
N ARG A 634 22.11 12.46 -12.05
CA ARG A 634 22.29 11.77 -10.76
C ARG A 634 22.04 10.25 -10.82
N GLY A 635 22.65 9.54 -9.88
CA GLY A 635 22.39 8.12 -9.63
C GLY A 635 21.06 7.86 -8.91
N HIS A 636 20.69 6.59 -8.78
CA HIS A 636 19.58 6.11 -7.97
C HIS A 636 19.89 4.70 -7.43
N VAL A 637 19.14 4.23 -6.42
CA VAL A 637 19.23 2.83 -5.93
C VAL A 637 17.83 2.23 -5.92
N MET A 638 17.71 1.02 -6.49
CA MET A 638 16.45 0.31 -6.66
C MET A 638 16.63 -1.19 -6.38
N PHE A 639 15.88 -1.72 -5.42
CA PHE A 639 15.72 -3.16 -5.21
C PHE A 639 14.38 -3.57 -5.83
N MET A 640 14.39 -4.54 -6.74
CA MET A 640 13.33 -4.75 -7.72
C MET A 640 12.91 -6.21 -7.82
N HIS A 641 11.63 -6.50 -7.62
CA HIS A 641 11.01 -7.84 -7.76
C HIS A 641 11.60 -8.97 -6.89
N ASN A 642 12.35 -8.64 -5.84
CA ASN A 642 12.96 -9.59 -4.90
C ASN A 642 12.78 -9.07 -3.47
N ASP A 643 12.26 -9.91 -2.58
CA ASP A 643 11.98 -9.68 -1.16
C ASP A 643 13.21 -9.84 -0.26
N ASP A 644 14.14 -10.74 -0.62
CA ASP A 644 15.43 -10.96 0.02
C ASP A 644 16.40 -9.74 -0.11
N VAL A 645 16.13 -8.71 0.71
CA VAL A 645 16.79 -7.41 0.71
C VAL A 645 16.89 -6.91 2.15
N ASP A 646 18.11 -6.83 2.69
CA ASP A 646 18.39 -6.23 4.00
C ASP A 646 19.43 -5.11 3.88
N VAL A 647 19.00 -3.89 4.19
CA VAL A 647 19.82 -2.69 4.09
C VAL A 647 19.90 -2.01 5.45
N ARG A 648 21.04 -2.13 6.13
CA ARG A 648 21.28 -1.58 7.47
C ARG A 648 22.43 -0.60 7.51
N TYR A 649 22.19 0.55 8.14
CA TYR A 649 23.20 1.57 8.44
C TYR A 649 24.03 2.02 7.22
N ALA A 650 23.39 2.21 6.06
CA ALA A 650 23.96 2.79 4.85
C ALA A 650 23.45 4.23 4.60
N ALA A 651 24.26 5.05 3.92
CA ALA A 651 23.89 6.39 3.47
C ALA A 651 23.64 6.47 1.96
N PHE A 652 22.73 7.36 1.55
CA PHE A 652 22.23 7.54 0.19
C PHE A 652 22.19 9.05 -0.13
N ASP A 653 23.34 9.60 -0.52
CA ASP A 653 23.61 11.05 -0.56
C ASP A 653 23.61 11.61 -1.99
N ASP A 654 22.84 12.68 -2.23
CA ASP A 654 22.67 13.30 -3.56
C ASP A 654 22.21 12.33 -4.67
N LEU A 655 21.45 11.30 -4.28
CA LEU A 655 20.82 10.33 -5.17
C LEU A 655 19.36 10.69 -5.47
N GLY A 656 18.83 10.08 -6.53
CA GLY A 656 17.53 10.38 -7.11
C GLY A 656 17.63 11.40 -8.24
N ARG A 657 16.86 11.19 -9.31
CA ARG A 657 16.74 12.09 -10.48
C ARG A 657 15.32 12.31 -11.00
N THR A 658 14.31 11.62 -10.44
CA THR A 658 12.91 12.07 -10.59
C THR A 658 12.76 13.38 -9.82
N ASP A 659 12.60 14.50 -10.52
CA ASP A 659 12.41 15.82 -9.92
C ASP A 659 10.93 16.02 -9.56
N LYS A 660 10.57 16.00 -8.26
CA LYS A 660 9.18 16.21 -7.83
C LYS A 660 8.78 17.70 -7.80
N SER A 661 9.68 18.64 -8.11
CA SER A 661 9.38 20.08 -8.22
C SER A 661 8.68 20.43 -9.54
N GLU A 662 9.02 19.72 -10.63
CA GLU A 662 8.31 19.75 -11.92
C GLU A 662 7.50 18.46 -12.14
N PRO A 663 6.56 18.39 -13.10
CA PRO A 663 5.79 17.17 -13.37
C PRO A 663 6.68 15.99 -13.79
N ALA A 664 6.54 14.83 -13.15
CA ALA A 664 7.11 13.55 -13.58
C ALA A 664 6.08 12.71 -14.37
N PHE A 665 6.55 11.74 -15.17
CA PHE A 665 5.71 10.92 -16.07
C PHE A 665 6.21 9.46 -16.16
N HIS A 666 5.28 8.50 -16.28
CA HIS A 666 5.62 7.11 -16.61
C HIS A 666 6.06 7.03 -18.08
N VAL A 667 7.07 6.22 -18.36
CA VAL A 667 7.82 6.27 -19.64
C VAL A 667 6.94 5.93 -20.85
N GLU A 668 6.04 4.97 -20.70
CA GLU A 668 5.12 4.47 -21.72
C GLU A 668 4.00 5.46 -22.09
N THR A 669 3.84 6.54 -21.32
CA THR A 669 2.93 7.65 -21.66
C THR A 669 3.51 8.65 -22.68
N LEU A 670 4.80 8.52 -23.03
CA LEU A 670 5.55 9.52 -23.79
C LEU A 670 5.82 9.12 -25.25
N ASP A 671 5.47 10.01 -26.19
CA ASP A 671 5.80 9.86 -27.62
C ASP A 671 7.34 9.87 -27.89
N THR A 672 8.12 10.50 -27.00
CA THR A 672 9.57 10.72 -27.14
C THR A 672 10.23 10.88 -25.78
N VAL A 673 11.34 10.19 -25.56
CA VAL A 673 12.25 10.37 -24.41
C VAL A 673 13.54 11.07 -24.88
N GLU A 674 13.91 12.16 -24.21
CA GLU A 674 15.19 12.87 -24.31
C GLU A 674 15.93 12.76 -22.95
N ALA A 675 17.24 13.02 -22.90
CA ALA A 675 18.04 12.76 -21.70
C ALA A 675 17.66 13.59 -20.45
N ASP A 676 16.94 14.71 -20.61
CA ASP A 676 16.40 15.58 -19.55
C ASP A 676 14.90 15.34 -19.27
N THR A 677 14.37 14.18 -19.66
CA THR A 677 12.97 13.80 -19.39
C THR A 677 12.77 13.39 -17.93
N ASN A 678 11.82 14.04 -17.24
CA ASN A 678 11.49 13.73 -15.86
C ASN A 678 10.59 12.47 -15.77
N ILE A 679 11.21 11.31 -15.57
CA ILE A 679 10.53 10.01 -15.45
C ILE A 679 10.40 9.60 -13.97
N GLN A 680 9.29 8.97 -13.59
CA GLN A 680 9.05 8.38 -12.25
C GLN A 680 10.05 7.24 -11.91
N ALA A 681 9.99 6.74 -10.67
CA ALA A 681 10.75 5.57 -10.20
C ALA A 681 12.29 5.70 -10.30
N ARG A 682 12.86 6.90 -10.19
CA ARG A 682 14.32 7.15 -10.10
C ARG A 682 14.64 7.94 -8.82
N TYR A 683 14.35 7.32 -7.67
CA TYR A 683 14.41 7.92 -6.33
C TYR A 683 15.72 7.57 -5.60
N SER A 684 15.97 8.12 -4.40
CA SER A 684 17.26 7.91 -3.72
C SER A 684 17.45 6.47 -3.26
N LEU A 685 16.40 5.89 -2.66
CA LEU A 685 16.30 4.48 -2.25
C LEU A 685 14.87 3.99 -2.50
N HIS A 686 14.72 2.99 -3.38
CA HIS A 686 13.42 2.50 -3.85
C HIS A 686 13.32 0.98 -3.74
N PHE A 687 12.32 0.49 -2.99
CA PHE A 687 11.88 -0.89 -2.95
C PHE A 687 10.71 -1.04 -3.94
N HIS A 688 11.00 -1.54 -5.14
CA HIS A 688 10.11 -1.59 -6.31
C HIS A 688 9.52 -2.99 -6.51
N LYS A 689 8.29 -3.18 -6.06
CA LYS A 689 7.48 -4.39 -6.24
C LYS A 689 8.15 -5.67 -5.74
N THR A 690 8.85 -5.62 -4.60
CA THR A 690 9.60 -6.77 -4.05
C THR A 690 8.68 -7.97 -3.83
N GLY A 691 7.53 -7.74 -3.20
CA GLY A 691 6.44 -8.71 -3.05
C GLY A 691 5.51 -8.32 -1.90
N THR A 692 4.20 -8.54 -2.03
CA THR A 692 3.19 -8.33 -0.97
C THR A 692 2.57 -9.62 -0.46
N GLU A 693 2.86 -10.76 -1.08
CA GLU A 693 2.20 -12.04 -0.80
C GLU A 693 2.87 -12.82 0.35
N ASP A 694 4.16 -12.62 0.59
CA ASP A 694 4.84 -13.11 1.80
C ASP A 694 4.70 -12.05 2.90
N GLN A 695 4.22 -12.46 4.08
CA GLN A 695 4.03 -11.60 5.27
C GLN A 695 4.83 -12.12 6.49
N ASP A 696 5.64 -13.16 6.33
CA ASP A 696 6.60 -13.64 7.33
C ASP A 696 8.03 -13.15 7.00
N ASN A 697 8.32 -12.76 5.74
CA ASN A 697 9.64 -12.30 5.28
C ASN A 697 9.61 -10.87 4.66
N PRO A 698 9.52 -9.79 5.46
CA PRO A 698 9.59 -8.41 4.97
C PRO A 698 10.98 -8.00 4.48
N ALA A 699 11.02 -7.16 3.43
CA ALA A 699 12.25 -6.48 3.01
C ALA A 699 12.64 -5.39 4.03
N ILE A 700 13.93 -5.28 4.40
CA ILE A 700 14.38 -4.48 5.54
C ILE A 700 15.14 -3.22 5.11
N ALA A 701 14.78 -2.08 5.70
CA ALA A 701 15.61 -0.88 5.75
C ALA A 701 15.79 -0.43 7.21
N PHE A 702 16.97 -0.66 7.79
CA PHE A 702 17.27 -0.31 9.19
C PHE A 702 18.30 0.83 9.33
N GLY A 703 17.95 1.90 10.04
CA GLY A 703 18.93 2.90 10.52
C GLY A 703 19.67 3.66 9.42
N ASN A 704 19.18 3.65 8.18
CA ASN A 704 19.84 4.27 7.02
C ASN A 704 19.67 5.79 7.01
N THR A 705 20.35 6.47 6.08
CA THR A 705 20.19 7.91 5.84
C THR A 705 20.04 8.24 4.36
N VAL A 706 19.02 9.01 3.97
CA VAL A 706 18.90 9.67 2.66
C VAL A 706 19.12 11.17 2.82
N SER A 707 19.89 11.78 1.94
CA SER A 707 20.18 13.22 1.96
C SER A 707 20.12 13.86 0.57
N GLY A 708 19.44 15.01 0.45
CA GLY A 708 19.51 15.86 -0.74
C GLY A 708 18.73 15.37 -1.97
N SER A 709 17.62 14.65 -1.77
CA SER A 709 16.82 14.10 -2.88
C SER A 709 16.01 15.19 -3.61
N PRO A 710 16.05 15.24 -4.96
CA PRO A 710 15.19 16.12 -5.76
C PRO A 710 13.77 15.55 -5.95
N GLY A 711 13.55 14.32 -5.51
CA GLY A 711 12.27 13.62 -5.55
C GLY A 711 11.99 12.96 -4.21
N TRP A 712 11.32 11.81 -4.24
CA TRP A 712 11.11 11.05 -3.01
C TRP A 712 12.42 10.50 -2.43
N GLY A 713 12.45 10.37 -1.11
CA GLY A 713 13.62 9.87 -0.36
C GLY A 713 13.63 8.35 -0.31
N TYR A 714 12.85 7.80 0.63
CA TYR A 714 12.54 6.38 0.76
C TYR A 714 11.22 6.07 0.05
N VAL A 715 11.20 5.04 -0.79
CA VAL A 715 10.02 4.63 -1.54
C VAL A 715 9.74 3.15 -1.33
N HIS A 716 8.52 2.89 -0.87
CA HIS A 716 7.89 1.61 -0.61
C HIS A 716 6.80 1.46 -1.69
N HIS A 717 6.88 0.45 -2.56
CA HIS A 717 6.03 0.36 -3.76
C HIS A 717 5.62 -1.09 -3.98
N SER A 718 4.34 -1.42 -3.83
CA SER A 718 3.77 -2.79 -3.88
C SER A 718 4.67 -3.85 -3.25
N SER A 719 5.03 -3.62 -1.98
CA SER A 719 5.95 -4.47 -1.23
C SER A 719 5.46 -4.66 0.21
N HIS A 720 5.99 -5.69 0.87
CA HIS A 720 5.97 -5.87 2.30
C HIS A 720 7.35 -5.52 2.84
N ALA A 721 7.45 -4.47 3.65
CA ALA A 721 8.75 -3.98 4.11
C ALA A 721 8.71 -3.32 5.50
N GLU A 722 9.80 -3.47 6.25
CA GLU A 722 10.04 -2.76 7.49
C GLU A 722 11.08 -1.64 7.31
N PHE A 723 10.64 -0.39 7.45
CA PHE A 723 11.51 0.77 7.54
C PHE A 723 11.62 1.17 9.02
N VAL A 724 12.77 0.92 9.64
CA VAL A 724 13.00 1.17 11.07
C VAL A 724 14.18 2.11 11.29
N GLN A 725 14.01 3.15 12.13
CA GLN A 725 15.06 4.11 12.53
C GLN A 725 15.78 4.88 11.39
N ASN A 726 15.21 4.92 10.18
CA ASN A 726 15.80 5.62 9.04
C ASN A 726 15.66 7.14 9.12
N ILE A 727 16.54 7.88 8.45
CA ILE A 727 16.54 9.35 8.45
C ILE A 727 16.54 9.90 7.03
N ALA A 728 15.56 10.73 6.70
CA ALA A 728 15.52 11.47 5.44
C ALA A 728 15.74 12.96 5.70
N PHE A 729 16.73 13.57 5.05
CA PHE A 729 17.04 15.00 5.16
C PHE A 729 17.06 15.70 3.80
N ASP A 730 16.52 16.91 3.75
CA ASP A 730 16.57 17.80 2.57
C ASP A 730 15.96 17.15 1.32
N VAL A 731 14.70 16.72 1.43
CA VAL A 731 13.98 15.95 0.41
C VAL A 731 12.88 16.80 -0.23
N PHE A 732 12.93 16.97 -1.55
CA PHE A 732 11.86 17.66 -2.29
C PHE A 732 10.75 16.70 -2.72
N GLY A 733 9.55 16.87 -2.17
CA GLY A 733 8.39 16.05 -2.48
C GLY A 733 7.88 15.35 -1.22
N ALA A 734 8.34 14.13 -0.95
CA ALA A 734 7.98 13.36 0.22
C ALA A 734 9.17 12.54 0.72
N ALA A 735 9.42 12.57 2.03
CA ALA A 735 10.59 11.94 2.65
C ALA A 735 10.46 10.41 2.71
N PHE A 736 9.28 9.91 3.07
CA PHE A 736 8.90 8.50 3.04
C PHE A 736 7.58 8.35 2.28
N VAL A 737 7.50 7.37 1.39
CA VAL A 737 6.36 7.14 0.48
C VAL A 737 5.97 5.68 0.42
N ALA A 738 4.67 5.40 0.60
CA ALA A 738 4.01 4.20 0.08
C ALA A 738 3.25 4.61 -1.21
N GLU A 739 3.58 3.99 -2.35
CA GLU A 739 3.25 4.46 -3.72
C GLU A 739 1.87 3.97 -4.19
N ASP A 740 1.74 2.70 -4.62
CA ASP A 740 0.57 2.16 -5.34
C ASP A 740 -0.63 1.89 -4.39
N GLY A 741 -0.35 1.55 -3.13
CA GLY A 741 -1.32 1.48 -2.04
C GLY A 741 -1.68 0.10 -1.52
N ASP A 742 -1.10 -0.96 -2.09
CA ASP A 742 -1.10 -2.33 -1.57
C ASP A 742 0.05 -2.63 -0.60
N GLU A 743 0.89 -1.63 -0.25
CA GLU A 743 2.01 -1.82 0.68
C GLU A 743 1.54 -2.20 2.10
N THR A 744 2.23 -3.18 2.69
CA THR A 744 2.04 -3.65 4.07
C THR A 744 3.37 -3.64 4.85
N GLY A 745 3.32 -3.87 6.16
CA GLY A 745 4.51 -3.87 7.01
C GLY A 745 4.64 -2.60 7.84
N LEU A 746 5.86 -2.22 8.22
CA LEU A 746 6.10 -1.36 9.38
C LEU A 746 6.97 -0.15 9.08
N TRP A 747 6.51 1.05 9.44
CA TRP A 747 7.32 2.27 9.51
C TRP A 747 7.49 2.69 10.99
N TRP A 748 8.64 2.42 11.58
CA TRP A 748 8.89 2.64 13.00
C TRP A 748 10.11 3.54 13.30
N GLU A 749 9.95 4.52 14.18
CA GLU A 749 11.04 5.43 14.62
C GLU A 749 11.80 6.12 13.46
N ASN A 750 11.18 6.32 12.31
CA ASN A 750 11.84 7.04 11.20
C ASN A 750 11.75 8.56 11.42
N MET A 751 12.74 9.30 10.90
CA MET A 751 12.81 10.75 11.03
C MET A 751 12.89 11.44 9.66
N ALA A 752 11.86 12.22 9.32
CA ALA A 752 11.86 13.10 8.16
C ALA A 752 12.21 14.54 8.60
N ILE A 753 13.29 15.11 8.06
CA ILE A 753 13.75 16.47 8.36
C ILE A 753 13.77 17.29 7.07
N LYS A 754 13.19 18.51 7.10
CA LYS A 754 13.24 19.48 5.99
C LYS A 754 12.71 18.89 4.67
N SER A 755 11.43 18.53 4.64
CA SER A 755 10.75 18.18 3.38
C SER A 755 10.04 19.39 2.76
N GLU A 756 10.51 19.83 1.59
CA GLU A 756 9.97 20.97 0.84
C GLU A 756 9.10 20.48 -0.35
N GLY A 757 8.20 21.32 -0.89
CA GLY A 757 7.27 20.89 -1.93
C GLY A 757 6.54 22.00 -2.68
N ILE A 758 5.75 21.63 -3.70
CA ILE A 758 5.10 22.57 -4.64
C ILE A 758 3.94 23.40 -4.06
N GLY A 759 3.64 23.23 -2.77
CA GLY A 759 2.58 23.92 -2.05
C GLY A 759 1.93 23.05 -0.97
N TYR A 760 1.11 23.68 -0.14
CA TYR A 760 0.51 23.05 1.05
C TYR A 760 -1.02 22.99 1.02
N GLY A 761 -1.57 22.13 1.87
CA GLY A 761 -3.00 21.97 2.17
C GLY A 761 -3.67 20.84 1.39
N ASP A 762 -4.82 20.39 1.90
CA ASP A 762 -5.61 19.29 1.34
C ASP A 762 -5.90 19.45 -0.16
N ALA A 763 -6.19 20.67 -0.61
CA ALA A 763 -6.48 21.02 -2.00
C ALA A 763 -5.24 21.07 -2.91
N LYS A 764 -4.03 20.89 -2.35
CA LYS A 764 -2.78 20.72 -3.10
C LYS A 764 -2.32 19.26 -3.13
N ALA A 765 -2.46 18.52 -2.04
CA ALA A 765 -2.22 17.07 -2.03
C ALA A 765 -3.15 16.35 -3.03
N LYS A 766 -4.46 16.69 -3.09
CA LYS A 766 -5.39 16.20 -4.12
C LYS A 766 -5.51 17.10 -5.35
N SER A 767 -4.39 17.59 -5.85
CA SER A 767 -4.33 18.34 -7.10
C SER A 767 -4.76 17.44 -8.27
N GLY A 768 -5.81 17.83 -8.98
CA GLY A 768 -6.43 16.96 -9.99
C GLY A 768 -5.48 16.60 -11.14
N ASP A 769 -4.67 17.56 -11.59
CA ASP A 769 -3.72 17.35 -12.70
C ASP A 769 -2.58 16.39 -12.30
N ASP A 770 -2.26 16.30 -11.01
CA ASP A 770 -1.22 15.42 -10.46
C ASP A 770 -1.76 13.99 -10.22
N VAL A 771 -3.00 13.87 -9.72
CA VAL A 771 -3.71 12.59 -9.57
C VAL A 771 -3.96 11.88 -10.92
N HIS A 772 -4.25 12.61 -12.00
CA HIS A 772 -4.45 12.00 -13.34
C HIS A 772 -3.13 11.61 -14.04
N ARG A 773 -1.99 11.68 -13.35
CA ARG A 773 -0.65 11.34 -13.84
C ARG A 773 0.09 10.40 -12.86
N ASP A 774 -0.57 10.03 -11.77
CA ASP A 774 0.03 9.45 -10.57
C ASP A 774 1.34 10.12 -10.10
N ASP A 775 1.36 11.44 -10.12
CA ASP A 775 2.52 12.21 -9.68
C ASP A 775 2.20 12.91 -8.35
N VAL A 776 1.87 12.09 -7.34
CA VAL A 776 1.54 12.50 -5.97
C VAL A 776 2.79 12.63 -5.09
N GLY A 777 2.64 12.79 -3.77
CA GLY A 777 3.76 12.98 -2.83
C GLY A 777 4.65 14.19 -3.15
N ARG A 778 4.09 15.28 -3.68
CA ARG A 778 4.84 16.47 -4.15
C ARG A 778 4.81 17.64 -3.17
N THR A 779 4.16 17.49 -2.02
CA THR A 779 3.71 18.63 -1.21
C THR A 779 4.58 18.94 0.02
N GLY A 780 5.75 18.32 0.12
CA GLY A 780 6.72 18.49 1.22
C GLY A 780 6.31 17.65 2.42
N ASP A 781 6.02 16.38 2.15
CA ASP A 781 5.32 15.46 3.04
C ASP A 781 6.34 14.62 3.82
N GLY A 782 6.25 14.56 5.15
CA GLY A 782 7.16 13.73 5.96
C GLY A 782 6.93 12.25 5.69
N PHE A 783 5.67 11.84 5.82
CA PHE A 783 5.20 10.48 5.58
C PHE A 783 3.96 10.55 4.67
N PHE A 784 4.06 10.01 3.46
CA PHE A 784 3.00 9.98 2.47
C PHE A 784 2.56 8.53 2.22
N PHE A 785 1.24 8.31 2.18
CA PHE A 785 0.63 7.00 2.01
C PHE A 785 -0.42 7.03 0.89
N GLY A 786 -0.18 6.28 -0.19
CA GLY A 786 -1.21 5.84 -1.13
C GLY A 786 -2.14 4.78 -0.48
N GLY A 787 -1.53 3.85 0.26
CA GLY A 787 -2.20 2.76 0.98
C GLY A 787 -2.61 3.11 2.42
N ARG A 788 -2.95 2.09 3.20
CA ARG A 788 -3.30 2.18 4.64
C ARG A 788 -2.88 0.99 5.49
N ALA A 789 -2.19 0.02 4.89
CA ALA A 789 -1.76 -1.21 5.54
C ALA A 789 -0.27 -1.20 5.98
N VAL A 790 0.41 -0.06 5.78
CA VAL A 790 1.70 0.23 6.44
C VAL A 790 1.41 0.80 7.83
N GLU A 791 1.75 0.04 8.87
CA GLU A 791 1.70 0.48 10.27
C GLU A 791 2.75 1.57 10.54
N SER A 792 2.43 2.56 11.38
CA SER A 792 3.27 3.75 11.59
C SER A 792 3.41 4.14 13.07
N GLY A 793 4.57 3.88 13.68
CA GLY A 793 4.83 4.16 15.10
C GLY A 793 6.06 5.02 15.40
N HIS A 794 5.94 5.96 16.34
CA HIS A 794 7.01 6.82 16.89
C HIS A 794 7.86 7.58 15.86
N ASN A 795 7.36 7.75 14.62
CA ASN A 795 8.06 8.49 13.58
C ASN A 795 8.00 10.01 13.88
N ILE A 796 8.93 10.77 13.30
CA ILE A 796 9.12 12.19 13.59
C ILE A 796 9.23 13.00 12.29
N ALA A 797 8.29 13.92 12.05
CA ALA A 797 8.31 14.83 10.91
C ALA A 797 8.69 16.27 11.32
N ALA A 798 9.96 16.63 11.16
CA ALA A 798 10.55 17.91 11.54
C ALA A 798 10.68 18.88 10.35
N ASN A 799 10.10 20.07 10.45
CA ASN A 799 10.15 21.15 9.46
C ASN A 799 9.73 20.75 8.03
N THR A 800 8.87 19.73 7.91
CA THR A 800 8.22 19.35 6.65
C THR A 800 7.04 20.31 6.35
N THR A 801 6.61 20.41 5.10
CA THR A 801 5.38 21.16 4.78
C THR A 801 4.14 20.44 5.34
N HIS A 802 4.06 19.11 5.24
CA HIS A 802 3.07 18.29 5.93
C HIS A 802 3.75 17.21 6.78
N GLY A 803 3.22 16.89 7.95
CA GLY A 803 3.71 15.75 8.74
C GLY A 803 3.36 14.42 8.07
N TYR A 804 2.06 14.09 8.09
CA TYR A 804 1.52 12.81 7.62
C TYR A 804 0.38 13.03 6.61
N VAL A 805 0.36 12.30 5.49
CA VAL A 805 -0.61 12.47 4.40
C VAL A 805 -1.10 11.12 3.86
N TRP A 806 -2.38 10.81 4.05
CA TRP A 806 -3.06 9.70 3.36
C TRP A 806 -3.86 10.23 2.15
N MET A 807 -3.62 9.67 0.97
CA MET A 807 -4.07 10.24 -0.32
C MET A 807 -4.69 9.19 -1.25
N LEU A 808 -5.79 8.59 -0.78
CA LEU A 808 -6.49 7.43 -1.37
C LEU A 808 -7.31 7.80 -2.63
N ARG A 809 -6.68 8.45 -3.60
CA ARG A 809 -7.29 8.93 -4.86
C ARG A 809 -6.41 8.77 -6.09
N ALA A 810 -5.14 8.42 -5.89
CA ALA A 810 -4.18 8.00 -6.91
C ALA A 810 -3.58 6.62 -6.54
N ALA A 811 -4.22 5.90 -5.60
CA ALA A 811 -3.79 4.56 -5.24
C ALA A 811 -4.40 3.59 -6.26
N ASP A 812 -3.54 3.00 -7.09
CA ASP A 812 -3.91 2.16 -8.21
C ASP A 812 -3.86 0.65 -7.87
N ALA A 813 -3.21 0.26 -6.75
CA ALA A 813 -3.27 -1.07 -6.16
C ALA A 813 -4.08 -1.10 -4.85
N ASN A 814 -4.42 -2.31 -4.38
CA ASN A 814 -5.13 -2.53 -3.11
C ASN A 814 -4.65 -3.85 -2.49
N PRO A 815 -4.47 -3.93 -1.16
CA PRO A 815 -4.11 -5.18 -0.51
C PRO A 815 -5.29 -6.16 -0.54
N THR A 816 -4.97 -7.45 -0.51
CA THR A 816 -5.95 -8.53 -0.33
C THR A 816 -6.59 -8.43 1.06
N ALA A 817 -7.70 -9.14 1.29
CA ALA A 817 -8.28 -9.21 2.63
C ALA A 817 -7.40 -9.98 3.62
N GLU A 818 -6.54 -10.89 3.12
CA GLU A 818 -5.73 -11.82 3.92
C GLU A 818 -4.41 -11.14 4.38
N GLN A 819 -3.97 -10.07 3.70
CA GLN A 819 -2.92 -9.11 4.09
C GLN A 819 -3.33 -8.09 5.18
N LEU A 820 -4.45 -8.31 5.89
CA LEU A 820 -4.99 -7.35 6.87
C LEU A 820 -5.27 -8.01 8.22
N ASP A 821 -5.00 -7.32 9.35
CA ASP A 821 -5.21 -7.82 10.73
C ASP A 821 -6.63 -8.36 10.98
N HIS A 822 -7.63 -7.90 10.22
CA HIS A 822 -9.04 -8.20 10.44
C HIS A 822 -9.76 -8.68 9.15
N PRO A 823 -9.38 -9.84 8.57
CA PRO A 823 -9.86 -10.29 7.26
C PRO A 823 -11.38 -10.52 7.23
N ASP A 824 -11.96 -11.00 8.34
CA ASP A 824 -13.40 -11.24 8.45
C ASP A 824 -14.26 -9.98 8.32
N ALA A 825 -13.69 -8.79 8.48
CA ALA A 825 -14.40 -7.52 8.32
C ALA A 825 -15.00 -7.35 6.90
N PHE A 826 -14.44 -8.05 5.92
CA PHE A 826 -14.85 -8.02 4.51
C PHE A 826 -15.77 -9.19 4.12
N TYR A 827 -16.04 -10.11 5.05
CA TYR A 827 -16.95 -11.26 4.91
C TYR A 827 -16.58 -12.20 3.74
N GLY A 828 -15.30 -12.62 3.71
CA GLY A 828 -14.77 -13.56 2.72
C GLY A 828 -14.57 -12.95 1.33
N ARG A 829 -14.15 -11.69 1.25
CA ARG A 829 -14.00 -10.91 0.01
C ARG A 829 -12.85 -9.92 0.11
N GLU A 830 -12.29 -9.57 -1.03
CA GLU A 830 -11.31 -8.49 -1.11
C GLU A 830 -11.97 -7.11 -0.88
N PRO A 831 -11.25 -6.15 -0.27
CA PRO A 831 -11.65 -4.75 -0.31
C PRO A 831 -11.69 -4.25 -1.76
N ARG A 832 -12.62 -3.33 -2.08
CA ARG A 832 -12.80 -2.78 -3.44
C ARG A 832 -12.14 -1.41 -3.62
N GLY A 833 -11.18 -1.09 -2.76
CA GLY A 833 -10.63 0.25 -2.58
C GLY A 833 -9.94 0.41 -1.24
N ASN A 834 -8.76 1.03 -1.21
CA ASN A 834 -8.05 1.43 0.02
C ASN A 834 -8.88 2.39 0.89
N ASP A 835 -9.91 3.04 0.33
CA ASP A 835 -10.86 3.80 1.14
C ASP A 835 -11.80 2.90 1.97
N GLN A 836 -11.88 1.59 1.75
CA GLN A 836 -12.67 0.70 2.60
C GLN A 836 -11.99 0.35 3.92
N ILE A 837 -10.75 -0.16 3.85
CA ILE A 837 -9.99 -0.74 4.98
C ILE A 837 -9.78 0.26 6.14
N PRO A 838 -9.45 -0.15 7.39
CA PRO A 838 -8.95 0.79 8.40
C PRO A 838 -7.58 1.40 8.00
N ILE A 839 -7.04 2.35 8.78
CA ILE A 839 -5.58 2.53 8.85
C ILE A 839 -5.12 1.60 9.96
N GLN A 840 -4.20 0.70 9.63
CA GLN A 840 -3.46 -0.14 10.57
C GLN A 840 -2.35 0.68 11.21
N GLY A 841 -1.96 0.38 12.45
CA GLY A 841 -0.86 1.03 13.18
C GLY A 841 -0.76 2.56 13.11
N PHE A 842 -1.18 3.28 14.14
CA PHE A 842 -0.74 4.69 14.29
C PHE A 842 -0.51 5.06 15.75
N HIS A 843 0.78 5.12 16.14
CA HIS A 843 1.19 5.12 17.54
C HIS A 843 2.25 6.19 17.86
N ASP A 844 1.98 7.07 18.83
CA ASP A 844 2.93 8.01 19.46
C ASP A 844 3.81 8.85 18.48
N ASN A 845 3.27 9.16 17.30
CA ASN A 845 3.95 9.92 16.24
C ASN A 845 4.09 11.41 16.59
N GLU A 846 5.18 12.05 16.14
CA GLU A 846 5.47 13.48 16.37
C GLU A 846 5.65 14.26 15.04
N ALA A 847 5.11 15.48 14.95
CA ALA A 847 5.37 16.39 13.84
C ALA A 847 5.59 17.83 14.32
N PHE A 848 6.58 18.57 13.83
CA PHE A 848 6.77 19.95 14.27
C PHE A 848 7.34 20.90 13.21
N GLY A 849 7.05 22.18 13.37
CA GLY A 849 7.36 23.22 12.39
C GLY A 849 6.46 23.18 11.13
N THR A 850 5.46 22.30 11.10
CA THR A 850 4.75 21.93 9.87
C THR A 850 3.65 22.91 9.43
N GLN A 851 3.41 22.99 8.12
CA GLN A 851 2.30 23.80 7.58
C GLN A 851 0.95 23.08 7.69
N VAL A 852 0.92 21.74 7.69
CA VAL A 852 -0.17 20.93 8.27
C VAL A 852 0.43 19.76 9.07
N GLY A 853 -0.13 19.40 10.22
CA GLY A 853 0.32 18.21 10.98
C GLY A 853 -0.06 16.91 10.28
N MET A 854 -1.35 16.69 10.06
CA MET A 854 -1.89 15.49 9.43
C MET A 854 -3.01 15.82 8.42
N ILE A 855 -3.00 15.14 7.28
CA ILE A 855 -4.04 15.21 6.24
C ILE A 855 -4.52 13.79 5.90
N VAL A 856 -5.84 13.58 5.85
CA VAL A 856 -6.43 12.34 5.32
C VAL A 856 -7.44 12.67 4.24
N ILE A 857 -7.29 12.07 3.06
CA ILE A 857 -8.10 12.29 1.87
C ILE A 857 -8.58 10.93 1.33
N LYS A 858 -9.80 10.52 1.68
CA LYS A 858 -10.43 9.33 1.06
C LYS A 858 -11.04 9.67 -0.30
N SER A 859 -11.26 8.68 -1.15
CA SER A 859 -12.12 8.77 -2.34
C SER A 859 -13.61 8.81 -1.93
N SER A 860 -14.06 7.88 -1.07
CA SER A 860 -15.41 7.84 -0.49
C SER A 860 -15.42 7.74 1.05
N THR A 861 -16.60 7.96 1.63
CA THR A 861 -16.91 7.76 3.07
C THR A 861 -17.41 6.35 3.38
N TRP A 862 -17.36 5.44 2.40
CA TRP A 862 -17.88 4.09 2.50
C TRP A 862 -16.81 3.13 3.01
N GLN A 863 -17.17 2.13 3.82
CA GLN A 863 -16.26 1.08 4.29
C GLN A 863 -16.91 -0.32 4.24
N GLY A 864 -18.20 -0.43 4.57
CA GLY A 864 -18.93 -1.71 4.58
C GLY A 864 -18.74 -2.56 5.85
N HIS A 865 -17.95 -2.08 6.82
CA HIS A 865 -17.68 -2.73 8.10
C HIS A 865 -17.64 -1.73 9.27
N GLU A 866 -17.71 -2.24 10.50
CA GLU A 866 -17.65 -1.44 11.74
C GLU A 866 -16.26 -1.45 12.42
N VAL A 867 -15.26 -2.11 11.83
CA VAL A 867 -13.84 -1.92 12.19
C VAL A 867 -13.45 -0.47 11.92
N ARG A 868 -12.69 0.12 12.85
CA ARG A 868 -12.38 1.55 12.90
C ARG A 868 -10.92 1.79 12.60
N THR A 869 -10.63 2.97 12.03
CA THR A 869 -9.27 3.51 12.11
C THR A 869 -9.02 3.98 13.53
N VAL A 870 -8.01 3.43 14.20
CA VAL A 870 -7.62 3.82 15.55
C VAL A 870 -6.25 4.48 15.48
N MET A 871 -6.14 5.72 15.97
CA MET A 871 -4.88 6.46 16.06
C MET A 871 -4.66 6.84 17.51
N ASP A 872 -3.51 6.50 18.08
CA ASP A 872 -3.25 6.60 19.52
C ASP A 872 -1.91 7.32 19.79
N GLY A 873 -1.98 8.52 20.35
CA GLY A 873 -0.82 9.41 20.49
C GLY A 873 -0.48 10.12 19.17
N PHE A 874 -0.67 11.44 19.14
CA PHE A 874 -0.13 12.30 18.09
C PHE A 874 0.23 13.67 18.64
N THR A 875 1.52 14.01 18.64
CA THR A 875 1.99 15.32 19.10
C THR A 875 2.34 16.20 17.90
N ASN A 876 1.63 17.30 17.68
CA ASN A 876 1.95 18.24 16.60
C ASN A 876 2.11 19.69 17.08
N TRP A 877 3.33 20.23 17.03
CA TRP A 877 3.65 21.54 17.61
C TRP A 877 4.35 22.52 16.65
N GLU A 878 4.26 23.82 16.98
CA GLU A 878 4.64 24.92 16.08
C GLU A 878 3.99 24.78 14.68
N THR A 879 2.72 24.34 14.65
CA THR A 879 1.96 24.04 13.41
C THR A 879 1.01 25.16 12.98
N SER A 880 0.65 25.22 11.70
CA SER A 880 -0.35 26.18 11.18
C SER A 880 -1.77 25.61 11.11
N GLU A 881 -1.92 24.35 10.70
CA GLU A 881 -3.18 23.60 10.72
C GLU A 881 -2.88 22.21 11.30
N GLY A 882 -3.51 21.80 12.40
CA GLY A 882 -3.10 20.57 13.10
C GLY A 882 -3.50 19.30 12.34
N VAL A 883 -4.80 19.04 12.23
CA VAL A 883 -5.33 17.83 11.57
C VAL A 883 -6.51 18.18 10.66
N ASN A 884 -6.52 17.64 9.44
CA ASN A 884 -7.56 17.86 8.42
C ASN A 884 -7.97 16.54 7.77
N LEU A 885 -9.17 16.04 8.12
CA LEU A 885 -9.71 14.79 7.61
C LEU A 885 -10.87 15.09 6.65
N THR A 886 -10.82 14.59 5.41
CA THR A 886 -11.86 14.80 4.39
C THR A 886 -12.33 13.48 3.80
N TYR A 887 -13.64 13.33 3.58
CA TYR A 887 -14.27 12.07 3.13
C TYR A 887 -14.14 10.89 4.13
N THR A 888 -13.82 11.13 5.41
CA THR A 888 -13.56 10.09 6.42
C THR A 888 -14.78 9.62 7.23
N SER A 889 -14.75 8.35 7.63
CA SER A 889 -15.76 7.70 8.48
C SER A 889 -15.11 6.65 9.38
N HIS A 890 -15.69 6.40 10.57
CA HIS A 890 -15.22 5.42 11.56
C HIS A 890 -13.79 5.61 12.09
N TYR A 891 -13.44 6.82 12.54
CA TYR A 891 -12.14 7.10 13.18
C TYR A 891 -12.28 7.21 14.70
N THR A 892 -11.30 6.73 15.45
CA THR A 892 -11.15 6.95 16.90
C THR A 892 -9.73 7.45 17.15
N LEU A 893 -9.63 8.71 17.57
CA LEU A 893 -8.37 9.43 17.78
C LEU A 893 -8.17 9.62 19.29
N LYS A 894 -7.12 9.03 19.84
CA LYS A 894 -6.78 9.03 21.27
C LYS A 894 -5.52 9.86 21.51
N ASP A 895 -5.56 10.72 22.53
CA ASP A 895 -4.45 11.53 23.05
C ASP A 895 -3.64 12.35 22.01
N PHE A 896 -4.36 12.93 21.05
CA PHE A 896 -3.81 13.95 20.14
C PHE A 896 -3.54 15.26 20.89
N ASP A 897 -2.32 15.80 20.82
CA ASP A 897 -1.90 17.06 21.44
C ASP A 897 -1.37 18.03 20.38
N LEU A 898 -2.17 19.05 20.06
CA LEU A 898 -1.92 20.00 18.97
C LEU A 898 -1.59 21.38 19.51
N LEU A 899 -0.46 21.97 19.08
CA LEU A 899 0.05 23.26 19.54
C LEU A 899 0.41 24.19 18.37
N GLY A 900 -0.41 25.21 18.17
CA GLY A 900 -0.27 26.18 17.10
C GLY A 900 0.98 27.05 17.19
N THR A 901 1.58 27.34 16.04
CA THR A 901 2.76 28.22 15.90
C THR A 901 2.54 29.62 16.44
N THR A 902 3.58 30.16 17.07
CA THR A 902 3.69 31.55 17.46
C THR A 902 3.95 32.52 16.28
N ASN A 903 4.20 31.99 15.08
CA ASN A 903 4.39 32.77 13.87
C ASN A 903 3.13 33.60 13.52
N THR A 904 3.32 34.86 13.11
CA THR A 904 2.23 35.81 12.84
C THR A 904 2.07 36.16 11.36
N ASP A 905 2.85 35.55 10.47
CA ASP A 905 2.71 35.73 9.03
C ASP A 905 1.38 35.16 8.52
N LYS A 906 0.74 35.90 7.60
CA LYS A 906 -0.65 35.66 7.19
C LYS A 906 -0.93 34.25 6.66
N ILE A 907 0.09 33.57 6.12
CA ILE A 907 -0.01 32.20 5.60
C ILE A 907 0.43 31.18 6.67
N SER A 908 1.45 31.50 7.46
CA SER A 908 2.07 30.56 8.39
C SER A 908 1.41 30.48 9.76
N ARG A 909 0.60 31.46 10.17
CA ARG A 909 -0.08 31.53 11.49
C ARG A 909 -0.84 30.26 11.90
N ALA A 910 -1.02 30.05 13.20
CA ALA A 910 -1.92 29.03 13.75
C ALA A 910 -3.40 29.34 13.40
N ASP A 911 -3.95 28.65 12.40
CA ASP A 911 -5.28 28.91 11.84
C ASP A 911 -6.34 28.02 12.50
N THR A 912 -6.20 26.69 12.38
CA THR A 912 -7.14 25.69 12.94
C THR A 912 -6.42 24.49 13.54
N GLY A 913 -6.76 24.10 14.78
CA GLY A 913 -6.22 22.90 15.44
C GLY A 913 -6.72 21.62 14.77
N PHE A 914 -7.99 21.27 15.00
CA PHE A 914 -8.63 20.10 14.38
C PHE A 914 -9.77 20.50 13.45
N LYS A 915 -9.85 19.87 12.28
CA LYS A 915 -10.78 20.24 11.21
C LYS A 915 -11.49 19.03 10.65
N PHE A 916 -12.78 18.95 10.93
CA PHE A 916 -13.69 18.00 10.30
C PHE A 916 -14.00 18.53 8.90
N GLY A 917 -13.36 17.95 7.89
CA GLY A 917 -13.49 18.36 6.50
C GLY A 917 -14.85 18.02 5.90
N GLY A 918 -15.00 18.27 4.60
CA GLY A 918 -16.24 17.93 3.88
C GLY A 918 -16.50 16.42 3.87
N LEU A 919 -17.77 16.05 4.10
CA LEU A 919 -18.26 14.68 4.18
C LEU A 919 -17.49 13.82 5.20
N THR A 920 -17.66 14.11 6.50
CA THR A 920 -17.11 13.26 7.57
C THR A 920 -18.21 12.82 8.54
N PHE A 921 -18.15 11.58 9.07
CA PHE A 921 -19.14 11.11 10.05
C PHE A 921 -18.61 10.01 10.98
N ASP A 922 -19.21 9.87 12.16
CA ASP A 922 -18.82 8.91 13.21
C ASP A 922 -17.32 8.92 13.57
N LEU A 923 -16.78 10.11 13.84
CA LEU A 923 -15.45 10.28 14.41
C LEU A 923 -15.53 10.45 15.94
N VAL A 924 -14.59 9.82 16.66
CA VAL A 924 -14.42 10.04 18.10
C VAL A 924 -13.04 10.63 18.37
N LEU A 925 -13.00 11.68 19.19
CA LEU A 925 -11.79 12.30 19.71
C LEU A 925 -11.79 12.12 21.23
N ASN A 926 -10.75 11.49 21.78
CA ASN A 926 -10.61 11.13 23.18
C ASN A 926 -9.25 11.64 23.71
N GLY A 927 -9.20 12.29 24.87
CA GLY A 927 -7.96 12.90 25.41
C GLY A 927 -7.39 14.08 24.58
N PHE A 928 -8.13 14.56 23.58
CA PHE A 928 -7.71 15.56 22.59
C PHE A 928 -7.35 16.92 23.22
N LYS A 929 -6.26 17.54 22.77
CA LYS A 929 -5.80 18.85 23.25
C LYS A 929 -5.51 19.78 22.06
N ALA A 930 -5.94 21.04 22.16
CA ALA A 930 -5.59 22.09 21.20
C ALA A 930 -5.17 23.38 21.92
N GLU A 931 -3.94 23.84 21.66
CA GLU A 931 -3.41 25.09 22.20
C GLU A 931 -3.01 26.11 21.10
N GLY A 932 -3.35 27.39 21.33
CA GLY A 932 -2.75 28.53 20.63
C GLY A 932 -3.36 28.95 19.28
N PHE A 933 -4.36 28.23 18.75
CA PHE A 933 -4.92 28.46 17.42
C PHE A 933 -5.93 29.64 17.36
N GLU A 934 -6.14 30.21 16.16
CA GLU A 934 -7.31 31.07 15.92
C GLU A 934 -8.64 30.31 16.07
N LEU A 935 -8.65 29.01 15.76
CA LEU A 935 -9.75 28.08 16.04
C LEU A 935 -9.22 26.73 16.56
N GLY A 936 -9.61 26.30 17.75
CA GLY A 936 -9.19 24.98 18.28
C GLY A 936 -9.80 23.81 17.49
N MET A 937 -11.09 23.88 17.16
CA MET A 937 -11.82 22.80 16.48
C MET A 937 -12.93 23.32 15.54
N GLU A 938 -12.95 22.89 14.28
CA GLU A 938 -14.01 23.19 13.30
C GLU A 938 -14.94 21.99 13.04
N LEU A 939 -16.17 22.04 13.57
CA LEU A 939 -17.24 21.06 13.31
C LEU A 939 -18.22 21.49 12.18
N ASP A 940 -18.05 22.68 11.58
CA ASP A 940 -18.98 23.25 10.57
C ASP A 940 -18.70 22.72 9.15
N GLN A 941 -18.85 21.40 8.99
CA GLN A 941 -18.51 20.68 7.77
C GLN A 941 -19.59 20.73 6.67
N ARG A 942 -19.17 20.50 5.42
CA ARG A 942 -20.10 20.26 4.30
C ARG A 942 -20.72 18.87 4.41
N ALA A 943 -22.05 18.84 4.40
CA ALA A 943 -22.92 17.67 4.36
C ALA A 943 -23.23 17.13 2.94
N GLU A 944 -23.72 15.89 2.86
CA GLU A 944 -24.66 15.46 1.82
C GLU A 944 -26.10 15.87 2.16
N ASP A 945 -26.94 16.10 1.15
CA ASP A 945 -28.36 16.44 1.33
C ASP A 945 -29.23 15.26 1.84
N THR A 946 -28.65 14.05 1.95
CA THR A 946 -29.30 12.78 2.32
C THR A 946 -29.15 12.41 3.80
N TRP A 947 -28.05 12.79 4.45
CA TRP A 947 -27.70 12.38 5.81
C TRP A 947 -28.58 13.06 6.87
N THR A 948 -29.01 12.31 7.88
CA THR A 948 -29.79 12.82 9.02
C THR A 948 -28.87 13.36 10.12
N ASP A 949 -29.40 14.16 11.04
CA ASP A 949 -28.61 14.69 12.17
C ASP A 949 -27.95 13.59 13.04
N ALA A 950 -28.45 12.34 12.99
CA ALA A 950 -27.87 11.20 13.70
C ALA A 950 -26.68 10.55 12.97
N ASP A 951 -26.61 10.62 11.63
CA ASP A 951 -25.51 10.03 10.86
C ASP A 951 -24.18 10.75 11.17
N TYR A 952 -24.18 12.09 11.30
CA TYR A 952 -22.98 12.93 11.57
C TYR A 952 -22.30 12.74 12.93
N GLY A 953 -22.72 11.78 13.75
CA GLY A 953 -22.63 11.82 15.22
C GLY A 953 -21.24 11.78 15.87
N HIS A 954 -20.38 12.78 15.59
CA HIS A 954 -19.06 12.92 16.21
C HIS A 954 -19.14 13.00 17.73
N VAL A 955 -18.14 12.43 18.40
CA VAL A 955 -18.08 12.34 19.86
C VAL A 955 -16.77 12.92 20.35
N ILE A 956 -16.84 13.85 21.29
CA ILE A 956 -15.68 14.48 21.89
C ILE A 956 -15.65 14.12 23.38
N ILE A 957 -14.55 13.51 23.84
CA ILE A 957 -14.36 13.00 25.19
C ILE A 957 -13.14 13.70 25.79
N ASP A 958 -13.31 14.32 26.98
CA ASP A 958 -12.25 14.96 27.77
C ASP A 958 -11.37 16.01 27.04
N ALA A 959 -11.87 16.61 25.96
CA ALA A 959 -11.08 17.54 25.16
C ALA A 959 -10.70 18.85 25.89
N GLU A 960 -9.42 19.18 25.89
CA GLU A 960 -8.84 20.38 26.51
C GLU A 960 -8.52 21.47 25.46
N PHE A 961 -8.81 22.73 25.79
CA PHE A 961 -8.56 23.88 24.93
C PHE A 961 -7.85 24.99 25.70
N THR A 962 -6.66 25.37 25.24
CA THR A 962 -5.78 26.32 25.94
C THR A 962 -5.39 27.48 25.01
N ASN A 963 -5.42 28.72 25.51
CA ASN A 963 -4.97 29.94 24.81
C ASN A 963 -5.55 30.26 23.40
N ASN A 964 -6.47 29.44 22.86
CA ASN A 964 -7.11 29.65 21.55
C ASN A 964 -7.93 30.96 21.49
N VAL A 965 -8.14 31.50 20.29
CA VAL A 965 -9.02 32.67 20.08
C VAL A 965 -10.50 32.27 20.06
N VAL A 966 -10.81 31.08 19.53
CA VAL A 966 -12.10 30.40 19.61
C VAL A 966 -11.82 28.91 19.84
N ASP A 967 -12.40 28.30 20.87
CA ASP A 967 -12.15 26.88 21.16
C ASP A 967 -12.82 25.97 20.12
N VAL A 968 -14.12 26.18 19.86
CA VAL A 968 -14.93 25.32 18.96
C VAL A 968 -15.87 26.16 18.08
N ASN A 969 -15.95 25.80 16.79
CA ASN A 969 -16.95 26.27 15.82
C ASN A 969 -17.88 25.11 15.41
N GLY A 970 -19.08 25.42 14.91
CA GLY A 970 -20.00 24.44 14.31
C GLY A 970 -20.85 23.57 15.25
N PHE A 971 -20.47 23.42 16.54
CA PHE A 971 -21.13 22.48 17.46
C PHE A 971 -22.67 22.59 17.52
N ASN A 972 -23.34 21.49 17.14
CA ASN A 972 -24.77 21.25 17.30
C ASN A 972 -25.03 20.06 18.26
N PRO A 973 -25.70 20.26 19.41
CA PRO A 973 -26.00 19.18 20.36
C PRO A 973 -27.12 18.22 19.89
N ASP A 974 -27.82 18.54 18.80
CA ASP A 974 -28.72 17.59 18.14
C ASP A 974 -27.96 16.61 17.20
N ARG A 975 -26.62 16.75 17.09
CA ARG A 975 -25.70 15.91 16.28
C ARG A 975 -24.57 15.31 17.11
N HIS A 976 -23.76 16.17 17.72
CA HIS A 976 -22.49 15.77 18.34
C HIS A 976 -22.65 15.54 19.84
N MET A 977 -21.93 14.56 20.35
CA MET A 977 -21.86 14.26 21.78
C MET A 977 -20.61 14.90 22.38
N TRP A 978 -20.74 15.42 23.61
CA TRP A 978 -19.63 15.92 24.40
C TRP A 978 -19.68 15.23 25.77
N LEU A 979 -18.64 14.48 26.09
CA LEU A 979 -18.56 13.54 27.20
C LEU A 979 -17.28 13.76 28.02
N THR A 980 -17.20 13.03 29.14
CA THR A 980 -15.99 12.82 29.93
C THR A 980 -15.78 11.32 30.18
N SER A 981 -14.60 10.90 30.62
CA SER A 981 -14.33 9.51 31.03
C SER A 981 -15.28 9.03 32.14
N ASP A 982 -15.77 9.95 32.99
CA ASP A 982 -16.80 9.70 34.01
C ASP A 982 -18.19 9.31 33.42
N ASP A 983 -18.43 9.58 32.13
CA ASP A 983 -19.65 9.19 31.40
C ASP A 983 -19.53 7.83 30.67
N LEU A 984 -18.31 7.31 30.53
CA LEU A 984 -18.04 6.03 29.86
C LEU A 984 -18.44 4.83 30.72
N VAL A 985 -18.67 3.68 30.08
CA VAL A 985 -18.85 2.40 30.78
C VAL A 985 -17.94 1.35 30.16
N GLU A 986 -16.73 1.31 30.71
CA GLU A 986 -15.67 0.32 30.46
C GLU A 986 -16.20 -1.12 30.28
N GLY A 987 -15.68 -1.83 29.28
CA GLY A 987 -16.03 -3.22 28.97
C GLY A 987 -17.46 -3.44 28.47
N ARG A 988 -18.23 -2.39 28.16
CA ARG A 988 -19.60 -2.50 27.65
C ARG A 988 -19.60 -2.54 26.12
N LEU A 989 -19.22 -3.66 25.52
CA LEU A 989 -19.32 -3.90 24.08
C LEU A 989 -20.27 -5.07 23.78
N SER A 990 -21.24 -4.85 22.88
CA SER A 990 -22.28 -5.84 22.54
C SER A 990 -23.08 -5.42 21.29
N PHE A 991 -23.73 -6.40 20.64
CA PHE A 991 -24.59 -6.20 19.48
C PHE A 991 -25.85 -7.08 19.56
N ASP A 992 -27.02 -6.48 19.36
CA ASP A 992 -28.34 -7.14 19.35
C ASP A 992 -28.92 -7.07 17.92
N MET A 993 -28.60 -8.07 17.10
CA MET A 993 -28.98 -8.14 15.68
C MET A 993 -30.51 -8.07 15.51
N GLN A 994 -30.99 -7.14 14.69
CA GLN A 994 -32.41 -6.94 14.40
C GLN A 994 -32.70 -7.27 12.94
N GLY A 995 -33.26 -8.45 12.67
CA GLY A 995 -33.59 -8.83 11.30
C GLY A 995 -34.16 -10.23 11.17
N SER A 996 -34.07 -10.77 9.96
CA SER A 996 -34.29 -12.19 9.68
C SER A 996 -32.94 -12.81 9.34
N THR A 997 -32.45 -13.71 10.18
CA THR A 997 -31.32 -14.59 9.81
C THR A 997 -31.76 -15.72 8.87
N ASN A 998 -33.08 -15.91 8.66
CA ASN A 998 -33.62 -16.74 7.58
C ASN A 998 -33.57 -15.96 6.26
N ILE A 999 -32.86 -16.49 5.26
CA ILE A 999 -32.74 -15.92 3.89
C ILE A 999 -33.00 -17.00 2.84
N ALA A 1000 -33.70 -16.65 1.76
CA ALA A 1000 -33.98 -17.57 0.66
C ALA A 1000 -32.86 -17.51 -0.39
N VAL A 1001 -32.31 -18.66 -0.78
CA VAL A 1001 -31.26 -18.70 -1.82
C VAL A 1001 -31.90 -18.57 -3.21
N VAL A 1002 -32.17 -17.32 -3.58
CA VAL A 1002 -32.44 -16.87 -4.95
C VAL A 1002 -31.32 -15.92 -5.38
N ALA A 1003 -31.04 -15.88 -6.69
CA ALA A 1003 -29.97 -15.03 -7.20
C ALA A 1003 -30.26 -13.54 -6.90
N GLY A 1004 -29.37 -12.90 -6.13
CA GLY A 1004 -29.42 -11.47 -5.80
C GLY A 1004 -30.07 -11.09 -4.47
N GLU A 1005 -30.39 -12.03 -3.57
CA GLU A 1005 -30.72 -11.68 -2.17
C GLU A 1005 -29.44 -11.36 -1.36
N ASN A 1006 -29.53 -10.31 -0.53
CA ASN A 1006 -28.47 -9.83 0.35
C ASN A 1006 -28.87 -9.98 1.81
N LEU A 1007 -27.92 -10.40 2.64
CA LEU A 1007 -27.96 -10.30 4.09
C LEU A 1007 -27.55 -8.88 4.50
N TYR A 1008 -28.29 -8.27 5.41
CA TYR A 1008 -27.91 -7.02 6.08
C TYR A 1008 -27.71 -7.32 7.55
N LEU A 1009 -26.54 -6.98 8.10
CA LEU A 1009 -26.22 -7.21 9.52
C LEU A 1009 -26.76 -6.06 10.39
N ASP A 1010 -28.05 -5.76 10.23
CA ASP A 1010 -28.81 -4.76 10.96
C ASP A 1010 -28.87 -5.09 12.46
N GLY A 1011 -28.80 -4.09 13.33
CA GLY A 1011 -29.01 -4.30 14.77
C GLY A 1011 -28.72 -3.10 15.64
N ILE A 1012 -28.88 -3.29 16.96
CA ILE A 1012 -28.52 -2.31 17.98
C ILE A 1012 -27.12 -2.63 18.50
N LYS A 1013 -26.15 -1.80 18.15
CA LYS A 1013 -24.82 -1.79 18.78
C LYS A 1013 -24.93 -1.11 20.14
N THR A 1014 -24.22 -1.62 21.15
CA THR A 1014 -24.00 -0.92 22.43
C THR A 1014 -22.53 -1.03 22.84
N ASP A 1015 -21.86 0.12 22.86
CA ASP A 1015 -20.44 0.32 23.17
C ASP A 1015 -20.29 1.21 24.43
N SER A 1016 -19.07 1.58 24.83
CA SER A 1016 -18.75 2.34 26.04
C SER A 1016 -19.39 3.73 26.11
N ILE A 1017 -19.76 4.34 24.98
CA ILE A 1017 -20.45 5.64 24.91
C ILE A 1017 -21.98 5.55 24.76
N GLY A 1018 -22.53 4.46 24.21
CA GLY A 1018 -23.97 4.22 24.27
C GLY A 1018 -24.50 3.17 23.32
N SER A 1019 -25.83 3.13 23.17
CA SER A 1019 -26.51 2.31 22.16
C SER A 1019 -26.82 3.12 20.90
N ARG A 1020 -26.60 2.54 19.71
CA ARG A 1020 -27.05 3.08 18.42
C ARG A 1020 -27.60 1.97 17.49
N ASP A 1021 -28.36 2.37 16.49
CA ASP A 1021 -28.56 1.54 15.28
C ASP A 1021 -27.20 1.41 14.56
N ARG A 1022 -26.85 0.22 14.04
CA ARG A 1022 -25.54 -0.02 13.37
C ARG A 1022 -25.39 0.74 12.05
N GLN A 1023 -26.42 0.66 11.20
CA GLN A 1023 -26.36 1.08 9.80
C GLN A 1023 -26.34 2.60 9.62
N PHE A 1024 -25.58 3.09 8.63
CA PHE A 1024 -25.62 4.48 8.16
C PHE A 1024 -26.21 4.57 6.76
N VAL A 1025 -26.82 5.71 6.42
CA VAL A 1025 -27.53 5.90 5.12
C VAL A 1025 -26.65 5.65 3.88
N ASN A 1026 -25.34 5.89 3.98
CA ASN A 1026 -24.37 5.66 2.90
C ASN A 1026 -23.35 4.54 3.22
N ASP A 1027 -23.46 3.85 4.36
CA ASP A 1027 -22.52 2.80 4.77
C ASP A 1027 -23.24 1.59 5.36
N GLU A 1028 -23.77 0.77 4.46
CA GLU A 1028 -24.54 -0.44 4.75
C GLU A 1028 -23.62 -1.67 4.93
N GLN A 1029 -23.65 -2.33 6.08
CA GLN A 1029 -23.04 -3.65 6.28
C GLN A 1029 -23.90 -4.72 5.59
N LYS A 1030 -23.59 -4.96 4.31
CA LYS A 1030 -24.40 -5.73 3.34
C LYS A 1030 -23.59 -6.84 2.67
N ILE A 1031 -23.94 -8.09 2.96
CA ILE A 1031 -23.30 -9.32 2.47
C ILE A 1031 -24.18 -9.94 1.37
N TRP A 1032 -23.57 -10.37 0.28
CA TRP A 1032 -24.29 -11.12 -0.77
C TRP A 1032 -24.00 -12.61 -0.52
N LEU A 1033 -25.05 -13.43 -0.40
CA LEU A 1033 -24.90 -14.76 0.20
C LEU A 1033 -24.27 -15.80 -0.75
N THR A 1034 -24.42 -15.65 -2.07
CA THR A 1034 -23.95 -16.68 -3.03
C THR A 1034 -22.44 -16.87 -3.07
N PRO A 1035 -21.58 -15.83 -3.19
CA PRO A 1035 -20.12 -16.02 -3.16
C PRO A 1035 -19.64 -16.59 -1.82
N MET A 1036 -20.22 -16.13 -0.72
CA MET A 1036 -19.90 -16.63 0.63
C MET A 1036 -20.26 -18.12 0.78
N LEU A 1037 -21.40 -18.56 0.20
CA LEU A 1037 -21.77 -19.98 0.17
C LEU A 1037 -20.84 -20.83 -0.71
N GLN A 1038 -20.08 -20.20 -1.61
CA GLN A 1038 -19.11 -20.85 -2.50
C GLN A 1038 -17.70 -20.93 -1.86
N LYS A 1039 -17.23 -19.88 -1.15
CA LYS A 1039 -15.96 -19.90 -0.37
C LYS A 1039 -16.12 -20.72 0.91
N ASP A 1040 -17.09 -20.38 1.75
CA ASP A 1040 -17.16 -20.84 3.15
C ASP A 1040 -18.11 -22.03 3.36
N GLY A 1041 -19.02 -22.29 2.41
CA GLY A 1041 -19.95 -23.42 2.44
C GLY A 1041 -21.13 -23.28 3.42
N TYR A 1042 -21.67 -24.42 3.86
CA TYR A 1042 -22.78 -24.52 4.81
C TYR A 1042 -22.77 -25.83 5.60
N TYR A 1043 -23.47 -25.85 6.73
CA TYR A 1043 -23.64 -27.00 7.63
C TYR A 1043 -25.10 -27.48 7.68
N GLU A 1044 -25.31 -28.76 7.98
CA GLU A 1044 -26.62 -29.32 8.32
C GLU A 1044 -26.80 -29.37 9.85
N THR A 1045 -27.90 -28.82 10.36
CA THR A 1045 -28.24 -28.91 11.79
C THR A 1045 -28.86 -30.26 12.15
N LYS A 1046 -28.88 -30.62 13.44
CA LYS A 1046 -29.54 -31.86 13.94
C LYS A 1046 -31.06 -31.91 13.70
N SER A 1047 -31.70 -30.81 13.27
CA SER A 1047 -33.10 -30.75 12.81
C SER A 1047 -33.28 -30.91 11.29
N GLY A 1048 -32.21 -30.85 10.50
CA GLY A 1048 -32.23 -30.90 9.04
C GLY A 1048 -32.39 -29.55 8.35
N ASP A 1049 -32.19 -28.45 9.09
CA ASP A 1049 -32.12 -27.09 8.56
C ASP A 1049 -30.68 -26.79 8.14
N TYR A 1050 -30.48 -26.12 7.00
CA TYR A 1050 -29.16 -25.69 6.51
C TYR A 1050 -28.78 -24.34 7.10
N VAL A 1051 -27.53 -24.18 7.53
CA VAL A 1051 -27.03 -22.93 8.13
C VAL A 1051 -25.62 -22.58 7.64
N MET A 1052 -25.34 -21.28 7.59
CA MET A 1052 -24.01 -20.70 7.39
C MET A 1052 -23.59 -19.99 8.67
N LEU A 1053 -22.28 -19.97 8.93
CA LEU A 1053 -21.64 -19.13 9.93
C LEU A 1053 -21.07 -17.90 9.22
N VAL A 1054 -21.38 -16.71 9.74
CA VAL A 1054 -20.87 -15.43 9.21
C VAL A 1054 -20.08 -14.74 10.32
N LYS A 1055 -18.76 -14.64 10.14
CA LYS A 1055 -17.88 -13.86 11.03
C LYS A 1055 -18.18 -12.37 10.86
N ASP A 1056 -18.02 -11.58 11.92
CA ASP A 1056 -18.33 -10.15 11.95
C ASP A 1056 -17.56 -9.46 13.10
N TYR A 1057 -17.19 -8.19 12.91
CA TYR A 1057 -16.50 -7.37 13.91
C TYR A 1057 -17.33 -6.13 14.29
N ILE A 1058 -17.46 -5.91 15.61
CA ILE A 1058 -18.06 -4.72 16.20
C ILE A 1058 -17.02 -4.05 17.09
N ALA A 1059 -16.58 -2.85 16.74
CA ALA A 1059 -15.59 -2.09 17.52
C ALA A 1059 -16.24 -1.18 18.57
N ASP A 1060 -15.62 -0.96 19.73
CA ASP A 1060 -15.97 0.17 20.59
C ASP A 1060 -15.59 1.50 19.91
N ARG A 1061 -16.38 2.55 20.12
CA ARG A 1061 -16.14 3.87 19.53
C ARG A 1061 -15.17 4.73 20.33
N ALA A 1062 -15.04 4.52 21.64
CA ALA A 1062 -14.18 5.36 22.50
C ALA A 1062 -12.73 4.87 22.59
N THR A 1063 -12.52 3.56 22.48
CA THR A 1063 -11.23 2.88 22.67
C THR A 1063 -10.71 2.26 21.38
N GLY A 1064 -11.61 1.64 20.60
CA GLY A 1064 -11.31 0.85 19.40
C GLY A 1064 -11.60 -0.64 19.55
N ASP A 1065 -11.65 -1.13 20.80
CA ASP A 1065 -11.68 -2.55 21.18
C ASP A 1065 -12.65 -3.39 20.33
N LEU A 1066 -12.18 -4.53 19.82
CA LEU A 1066 -13.02 -5.40 19.00
C LEU A 1066 -13.76 -6.46 19.80
N LEU A 1067 -14.97 -6.75 19.31
CA LEU A 1067 -15.78 -7.92 19.59
C LEU A 1067 -16.01 -8.68 18.27
N LYS A 1068 -15.28 -9.79 18.07
CA LYS A 1068 -15.57 -10.78 17.03
C LYS A 1068 -16.86 -11.54 17.37
N LEU A 1069 -17.72 -11.76 16.38
CA LEU A 1069 -18.99 -12.47 16.49
C LEU A 1069 -19.12 -13.50 15.37
N THR A 1070 -19.91 -14.54 15.62
CA THR A 1070 -20.35 -15.49 14.58
C THR A 1070 -21.88 -15.46 14.51
N HIS A 1071 -22.44 -14.97 13.40
CA HIS A 1071 -23.88 -14.97 13.14
C HIS A 1071 -24.30 -16.28 12.47
N VAL A 1072 -25.36 -16.92 12.99
CA VAL A 1072 -25.92 -18.13 12.41
C VAL A 1072 -27.04 -17.77 11.44
N VAL A 1073 -26.78 -17.93 10.14
CA VAL A 1073 -27.69 -17.59 9.05
C VAL A 1073 -28.42 -18.87 8.59
N THR A 1074 -29.75 -18.90 8.68
CA THR A 1074 -30.57 -20.03 8.21
C THR A 1074 -30.86 -19.91 6.73
N ILE A 1075 -30.51 -20.96 5.98
CA ILE A 1075 -30.53 -20.97 4.52
C ILE A 1075 -31.83 -21.64 4.05
N GLU A 1076 -32.85 -20.85 3.70
CA GLU A 1076 -34.13 -21.33 3.16
C GLU A 1076 -33.98 -21.75 1.69
N SER A 1077 -33.31 -22.88 1.46
CA SER A 1077 -32.97 -23.41 0.15
C SER A 1077 -33.26 -24.92 0.04
N SER A 1078 -33.13 -25.47 -1.17
CA SER A 1078 -33.10 -26.92 -1.40
C SER A 1078 -31.67 -27.37 -1.67
N LEU A 1079 -31.34 -28.62 -1.30
CA LEU A 1079 -30.05 -29.23 -1.61
C LEU A 1079 -29.74 -29.22 -3.13
N GLU A 1080 -30.78 -29.32 -3.98
CA GLU A 1080 -30.65 -29.20 -5.44
C GLU A 1080 -30.20 -27.79 -5.87
N MET A 1081 -30.66 -26.73 -5.18
CA MET A 1081 -30.25 -25.36 -5.44
C MET A 1081 -28.86 -25.03 -4.85
N LEU A 1082 -28.55 -25.51 -3.64
CA LEU A 1082 -27.22 -25.37 -3.03
C LEU A 1082 -26.14 -26.03 -3.89
N ASN A 1083 -26.36 -27.27 -4.32
CA ASN A 1083 -25.47 -27.96 -5.25
C ASN A 1083 -25.38 -27.26 -6.61
N LYS A 1084 -26.45 -26.59 -7.08
CA LYS A 1084 -26.45 -25.84 -8.34
C LYS A 1084 -25.59 -24.57 -8.27
N ILE A 1085 -25.55 -23.88 -7.14
CA ILE A 1085 -24.65 -22.73 -6.96
C ILE A 1085 -23.22 -23.14 -6.60
N GLY A 1086 -22.94 -24.44 -6.41
CA GLY A 1086 -21.61 -24.93 -6.03
C GLY A 1086 -21.29 -24.79 -4.54
N ALA A 1087 -22.31 -24.64 -3.68
CA ALA A 1087 -22.09 -24.47 -2.25
C ALA A 1087 -21.58 -25.75 -1.58
N VAL A 1088 -20.48 -25.65 -0.84
CA VAL A 1088 -19.82 -26.78 -0.14
C VAL A 1088 -20.61 -27.16 1.12
N ASN A 1089 -20.68 -28.46 1.44
CA ASN A 1089 -21.30 -28.95 2.67
C ASN A 1089 -20.21 -29.37 3.67
N ASN A 1090 -20.10 -28.64 4.77
CA ASN A 1090 -19.03 -28.76 5.76
C ASN A 1090 -19.34 -29.82 6.84
N GLY A 1091 -20.52 -30.48 6.75
CA GLY A 1091 -20.94 -31.53 7.67
C GLY A 1091 -22.08 -31.11 8.60
N PHE A 1092 -21.99 -31.52 9.88
CA PHE A 1092 -23.03 -31.29 10.89
C PHE A 1092 -22.57 -30.35 11.99
N ILE A 1093 -23.47 -29.47 12.44
CA ILE A 1093 -23.22 -28.48 13.50
C ILE A 1093 -24.23 -28.61 14.64
N ASP A 1094 -23.83 -28.30 15.89
CA ASP A 1094 -24.74 -28.12 17.02
C ASP A 1094 -24.79 -26.68 17.52
N LEU A 1095 -25.83 -25.96 17.10
CA LEU A 1095 -26.18 -24.60 17.52
C LEU A 1095 -26.61 -24.48 19.00
N ASN A 1096 -26.29 -25.48 19.82
CA ASN A 1096 -26.49 -25.53 21.27
C ASN A 1096 -25.18 -25.83 22.02
N SER A 1097 -24.02 -25.82 21.34
CA SER A 1097 -22.71 -25.84 22.01
C SER A 1097 -22.58 -24.66 22.98
N GLN A 1098 -21.75 -24.82 24.01
CA GLN A 1098 -21.41 -23.71 24.90
C GLN A 1098 -20.22 -22.94 24.30
N ALA A 1099 -19.96 -21.73 24.81
CA ALA A 1099 -18.77 -21.01 24.42
C ALA A 1099 -17.54 -21.60 25.14
N PRO A 1100 -16.34 -21.58 24.51
CA PRO A 1100 -15.08 -21.89 25.17
C PRO A 1100 -14.88 -21.07 26.46
N VAL A 1101 -14.09 -21.58 27.39
CA VAL A 1101 -13.70 -20.85 28.61
C VAL A 1101 -12.25 -20.43 28.48
N THR A 1102 -12.08 -19.16 28.07
CA THR A 1102 -10.78 -18.48 27.96
C THR A 1102 -10.23 -18.07 29.34
N GLN A 1103 -8.90 -18.03 29.52
CA GLN A 1103 -8.24 -17.35 30.65
C GLN A 1103 -7.00 -16.57 30.23
N ASP A 1104 -6.86 -15.36 30.75
CA ASP A 1104 -5.77 -14.42 30.43
C ASP A 1104 -4.37 -15.05 30.58
N ASP A 1105 -3.55 -14.94 29.54
CA ASP A 1105 -2.20 -15.51 29.45
C ASP A 1105 -1.10 -14.48 29.76
N HIS A 1106 0.08 -14.99 30.10
CA HIS A 1106 1.25 -14.16 30.37
C HIS A 1106 2.54 -14.88 30.01
N PHE A 1107 3.25 -14.36 29.00
CA PHE A 1107 4.57 -14.84 28.59
C PHE A 1107 5.62 -13.74 28.81
N THR A 1108 6.88 -14.07 28.53
CA THR A 1108 8.03 -13.17 28.72
C THR A 1108 9.09 -13.50 27.68
N THR A 1109 9.67 -12.49 27.04
CA THR A 1109 10.83 -12.67 26.14
C THR A 1109 11.88 -11.57 26.37
N THR A 1110 12.97 -11.62 25.61
CA THR A 1110 13.98 -10.56 25.54
C THR A 1110 13.87 -9.79 24.23
N MET A 1111 14.34 -8.55 24.24
CA MET A 1111 14.48 -7.69 23.07
C MET A 1111 15.20 -8.42 21.92
N GLY A 1112 14.67 -8.37 20.69
CA GLY A 1112 15.21 -9.11 19.54
C GLY A 1112 15.25 -10.63 19.75
N SER A 1113 14.26 -11.20 20.45
CA SER A 1113 14.15 -12.65 20.67
C SER A 1113 12.73 -13.14 20.44
N ALA A 1114 12.51 -13.76 19.29
CA ALA A 1114 11.27 -14.44 18.94
C ALA A 1114 10.89 -15.54 19.95
N ILE A 1115 9.59 -15.73 20.16
CA ILE A 1115 9.04 -16.77 21.03
C ILE A 1115 7.74 -17.34 20.47
N VAL A 1116 7.63 -18.68 20.45
CA VAL A 1116 6.38 -19.38 20.16
C VAL A 1116 5.57 -19.52 21.46
N ILE A 1117 4.30 -19.12 21.42
CA ILE A 1117 3.36 -19.11 22.55
C ILE A 1117 2.07 -19.88 22.24
N ASP A 1118 1.57 -20.62 23.23
CA ASP A 1118 0.34 -21.43 23.15
C ASP A 1118 -0.70 -20.85 24.13
N PRO A 1119 -1.62 -19.97 23.67
CA PRO A 1119 -2.67 -19.42 24.53
C PRO A 1119 -3.79 -20.45 24.82
N LEU A 1120 -3.96 -21.46 23.97
CA LEU A 1120 -4.98 -22.50 24.17
C LEU A 1120 -4.56 -23.53 25.25
N ALA A 1121 -3.29 -23.51 25.69
CA ALA A 1121 -2.72 -24.39 26.72
C ALA A 1121 -3.48 -24.40 28.05
N ASN A 1122 -4.12 -23.28 28.40
CA ASN A 1122 -4.81 -23.08 29.67
C ASN A 1122 -6.34 -23.25 29.54
N ASP A 1123 -6.86 -23.13 28.31
CA ASP A 1123 -8.28 -23.02 27.95
C ASP A 1123 -9.01 -24.38 27.89
N PHE A 1124 -10.34 -24.35 27.83
CA PHE A 1124 -11.14 -25.55 27.54
C PHE A 1124 -12.54 -25.25 26.99
N ASP A 1125 -13.01 -26.12 26.10
CA ASP A 1125 -14.43 -26.23 25.76
C ASP A 1125 -15.21 -27.00 26.86
N PRO A 1126 -16.39 -26.54 27.33
CA PRO A 1126 -17.21 -27.24 28.33
C PRO A 1126 -17.77 -28.61 27.92
N GLU A 1127 -17.94 -28.86 26.62
CA GLU A 1127 -18.44 -30.11 26.04
C GLU A 1127 -17.31 -31.14 25.79
N GLY A 1128 -16.07 -30.67 25.63
CA GLY A 1128 -14.86 -31.43 25.34
C GLY A 1128 -14.48 -31.47 23.85
N ALA A 1129 -14.88 -30.47 23.07
CA ALA A 1129 -14.39 -30.20 21.71
C ALA A 1129 -12.89 -29.83 21.69
N MET A 1130 -12.32 -29.75 20.48
CA MET A 1130 -11.02 -29.12 20.26
C MET A 1130 -11.22 -27.61 20.09
N LEU A 1131 -10.20 -26.82 20.44
CA LEU A 1131 -10.17 -25.37 20.24
C LEU A 1131 -9.15 -25.01 19.16
N GLU A 1132 -9.39 -23.89 18.48
CA GLU A 1132 -8.52 -23.25 17.50
C GLU A 1132 -8.51 -21.72 17.72
N ILE A 1133 -7.48 -21.03 17.21
CA ILE A 1133 -7.38 -19.56 17.25
C ILE A 1133 -8.09 -18.99 16.02
N ASP A 1134 -9.22 -18.31 16.22
CA ASP A 1134 -10.00 -17.60 15.20
C ASP A 1134 -9.58 -16.11 15.15
N GLY A 1135 -8.29 -15.88 14.92
CA GLY A 1135 -7.67 -14.56 14.83
C GLY A 1135 -7.34 -13.89 16.17
N PHE A 1136 -6.67 -12.74 16.07
CA PHE A 1136 -6.16 -11.92 17.17
C PHE A 1136 -6.14 -10.43 16.78
N THR A 1137 -5.64 -9.58 17.67
CA THR A 1137 -5.27 -8.18 17.37
C THR A 1137 -3.75 -8.04 17.41
N ASN A 1138 -3.14 -7.26 16.52
CA ASN A 1138 -1.70 -7.00 16.57
C ASN A 1138 -1.32 -6.31 17.90
N PRO A 1139 -0.19 -6.68 18.55
CA PRO A 1139 0.45 -5.86 19.57
C PRO A 1139 1.14 -4.63 18.96
N PHE A 1140 1.72 -3.76 19.78
CA PHE A 1140 2.36 -2.51 19.29
C PHE A 1140 3.89 -2.59 19.20
N HIS A 1141 4.51 -3.63 19.75
CA HIS A 1141 5.98 -3.75 19.82
C HIS A 1141 6.51 -5.08 19.25
N ALA A 1142 5.69 -5.82 18.50
CA ALA A 1142 6.06 -7.10 17.93
C ALA A 1142 5.22 -7.48 16.71
N ASN A 1143 5.82 -8.22 15.78
CA ASN A 1143 5.07 -8.99 14.78
C ASN A 1143 4.47 -10.24 15.45
N VAL A 1144 3.30 -10.69 14.97
CA VAL A 1144 2.64 -11.91 15.43
C VAL A 1144 2.04 -12.67 14.25
N SER A 1145 2.48 -13.90 14.01
CA SER A 1145 1.91 -14.79 12.98
C SER A 1145 1.37 -16.10 13.57
N LEU A 1146 0.28 -16.60 12.99
CA LEU A 1146 -0.37 -17.85 13.40
C LEU A 1146 0.32 -19.04 12.74
N GLN A 1147 0.85 -19.94 13.55
CA GLN A 1147 1.65 -21.08 13.11
C GLN A 1147 0.77 -22.29 12.73
N ASP A 1148 1.30 -23.13 11.85
CA ASP A 1148 0.67 -24.33 11.27
C ASP A 1148 0.17 -25.37 12.31
N ASP A 1149 0.66 -25.30 13.55
CA ASP A 1149 0.24 -26.17 14.68
C ASP A 1149 -0.79 -25.52 15.64
N GLY A 1150 -1.20 -24.28 15.39
CA GLY A 1150 -2.16 -23.52 16.18
C GLY A 1150 -1.56 -22.66 17.30
N THR A 1151 -0.22 -22.56 17.38
CA THR A 1151 0.48 -21.61 18.25
C THR A 1151 0.67 -20.25 17.57
N LEU A 1152 1.04 -19.21 18.34
CA LEU A 1152 1.44 -17.91 17.78
C LEU A 1152 2.96 -17.78 17.88
N LEU A 1153 3.60 -17.33 16.80
CA LEU A 1153 4.95 -16.76 16.86
C LEU A 1153 4.82 -15.28 17.26
N TYR A 1154 5.62 -14.81 18.20
CA TYR A 1154 5.66 -13.41 18.65
C TYR A 1154 7.10 -12.92 18.60
N GLU A 1155 7.33 -11.85 17.85
CA GLU A 1155 8.68 -11.38 17.48
C GLU A 1155 8.81 -9.89 17.82
N PRO A 1156 9.45 -9.53 18.96
CA PRO A 1156 9.63 -8.13 19.33
C PRO A 1156 10.40 -7.38 18.26
N HIS A 1157 9.88 -6.23 17.81
CA HIS A 1157 10.66 -5.34 16.94
C HIS A 1157 11.97 -4.95 17.65
N GLU A 1158 12.98 -4.58 16.86
CA GLU A 1158 14.28 -4.26 17.44
C GLU A 1158 14.24 -3.09 18.43
N ASN A 1159 15.13 -3.15 19.42
CA ASN A 1159 15.27 -2.16 20.49
C ASN A 1159 14.01 -1.95 21.36
N LYS A 1160 12.99 -2.83 21.28
CA LYS A 1160 11.80 -2.79 22.15
C LYS A 1160 12.03 -3.47 23.50
N VAL A 1161 11.64 -2.78 24.58
CA VAL A 1161 11.48 -3.33 25.94
C VAL A 1161 10.24 -2.72 26.59
N GLY A 1162 9.48 -3.51 27.36
CA GLY A 1162 8.21 -3.03 27.91
C GLY A 1162 7.30 -4.14 28.44
N SER A 1163 6.03 -3.79 28.57
CA SER A 1163 4.93 -4.70 28.91
C SER A 1163 3.72 -4.26 28.09
N GLU A 1164 3.16 -5.17 27.30
CA GLU A 1164 2.01 -4.91 26.43
C GLU A 1164 0.98 -6.05 26.50
N SER A 1165 -0.17 -5.85 25.87
CA SER A 1165 -1.23 -6.84 25.83
C SER A 1165 -2.05 -6.77 24.55
N PHE A 1166 -2.37 -7.92 23.99
CA PHE A 1166 -3.21 -8.06 22.80
C PHE A 1166 -4.23 -9.18 22.99
N ASP A 1167 -5.29 -9.19 22.18
CA ASP A 1167 -6.42 -10.09 22.34
C ASP A 1167 -6.43 -11.22 21.30
N TYR A 1168 -6.97 -12.38 21.67
CA TYR A 1168 -7.22 -13.51 20.76
C TYR A 1168 -8.66 -14.02 20.90
N TRP A 1169 -9.15 -14.76 19.89
CA TRP A 1169 -10.44 -15.46 19.96
C TRP A 1169 -10.25 -16.97 19.84
N ALA A 1170 -10.66 -17.72 20.86
CA ALA A 1170 -10.76 -19.18 20.79
C ALA A 1170 -12.13 -19.59 20.20
N ALA A 1171 -12.13 -20.54 19.27
CA ALA A 1171 -13.34 -21.13 18.67
C ALA A 1171 -13.49 -22.63 19.00
N ASP A 1172 -14.72 -23.12 19.09
CA ASP A 1172 -15.04 -24.56 19.11
C ASP A 1172 -15.37 -25.11 17.71
N ASP A 1173 -15.53 -26.44 17.57
CA ASP A 1173 -15.90 -27.09 16.30
C ASP A 1173 -17.33 -26.77 15.78
N ASN A 1174 -18.04 -25.85 16.45
CA ASN A 1174 -19.33 -25.28 16.06
C ASN A 1174 -19.24 -23.76 15.81
N GLY A 1175 -18.03 -23.18 15.80
CA GLY A 1175 -17.76 -21.77 15.57
C GLY A 1175 -18.22 -20.83 16.69
N VAL A 1176 -18.44 -21.34 17.91
CA VAL A 1176 -18.78 -20.51 19.08
C VAL A 1176 -17.50 -19.92 19.65
N LEU A 1177 -17.47 -18.60 19.79
CA LEU A 1177 -16.27 -17.84 20.16
C LEU A 1177 -16.22 -17.48 21.65
N SER A 1178 -15.00 -17.35 22.16
CA SER A 1178 -14.72 -16.54 23.36
C SER A 1178 -13.38 -15.83 23.23
N LYS A 1179 -13.31 -14.65 23.85
CA LYS A 1179 -12.16 -13.74 23.78
C LYS A 1179 -11.23 -14.00 24.96
N GLY A 1180 -9.93 -14.12 24.71
CA GLY A 1180 -8.88 -14.10 25.72
C GLY A 1180 -7.92 -12.93 25.47
N THR A 1181 -7.04 -12.67 26.43
CA THR A 1181 -6.04 -11.59 26.37
C THR A 1181 -4.69 -12.16 26.75
N ILE A 1182 -3.66 -11.87 25.96
CA ILE A 1182 -2.27 -12.24 26.18
C ILE A 1182 -1.53 -11.02 26.72
N VAL A 1183 -0.68 -11.21 27.73
CA VAL A 1183 0.24 -10.19 28.26
C VAL A 1183 1.69 -10.58 28.00
N MET A 1184 2.46 -9.67 27.42
CA MET A 1184 3.86 -9.88 27.04
C MET A 1184 4.76 -8.89 27.76
N ASP A 1185 5.71 -9.39 28.57
CA ASP A 1185 6.83 -8.59 29.06
C ASP A 1185 8.07 -8.82 28.16
N ILE A 1186 8.62 -7.74 27.60
CA ILE A 1186 9.86 -7.75 26.81
C ILE A 1186 10.99 -7.15 27.67
N PHE A 1187 12.06 -7.90 27.91
CA PHE A 1187 13.18 -7.51 28.78
C PHE A 1187 14.49 -7.17 28.06
N ASP A 1188 15.24 -6.25 28.66
CA ASP A 1188 16.67 -5.98 28.39
C ASP A 1188 17.57 -7.14 28.87
N LEU A 1189 18.81 -7.24 28.35
CA LEU A 1189 19.69 -8.43 28.40
C LEU A 1189 20.74 -8.45 29.55
#